data_AF-A0A3C0J2D3-F1
#
_entry.id   AF-A0A3C0J2D3-F1
#
_cell.length_a   1.000
_cell.length_b   1.000
_cell.length_c   1.000
_cell.angle_alpha   90.00
_cell.angle_beta   90.00
_cell.angle_gamma   90.00
#
_symmetry.space_group_name_H-M   'P 1'
#
loop_
_entity.id
_entity.type
_entity.pdbx_description
1 polymer ?
#
loop_
_entity_poly.entity_id
_entity_poly.type
_entity_poly.pdbx_seq_one_letter_code
_entity_poly.pdbx_strand_id
1 'polypeptide(L)'
;LLVALVIAAVGSTAVIVSWAGGTVWAARAPRALGGEPADAARAMAHVEHMATVIGPRPAGTASEAAAADYVAACLWSYGYRVRKTPFTRTVADGVCISENVVAVAPFPKPGAQTILIAASLDSPVPDSPGADDNATGIAAMLECARILAGVEARHNLAFAAFGASCMGRAGSKAFAEGAGGMADGSPIAPQDVMMAIVLDSVGRPGPVRFIPWGGPRALPPSVLAGLVDAVGGGRPFDTAIALLPEVPVDHSPFLFAGIPAVTITTAQSLPYPARGSLSPFWDTADAVDAAHVARAADAAMAAARWVSSQSRIPRPGRPYLAFNVFGQVLAVPYLVAAAVAAAAAILGLLSLGPAERALYSQFTRVRPGNVLRALAATLAVCAVLAAVLWTSFVPSLILGAVRGLERPWNAYPIPFAAAGATCALFFAVVAMSLAGTGARDELRLPLLRVSILLQIALVCLAFGAVRTGAFFPALGLLLTVGALAAPDGPLRRLLAWLAPLPAGWLAIRAAGGVARSALIDALEVPIVLCLLVAAAVLPYVLALVALTPGSGQEQSIAAGDSMPGVTLRQYDRHGARGMPAHRRRESPGIALMWALGLLTVILTAGLFTKPSYDGEAPQRIRAVQTGNSIVFHSEDNIRGVSVTGGPLAEVQTVDVRRSHFELARRLSAPPVKLIAQAAGSRISMSLSSGEPIAWIAFELEGPVGMEVASSDRGYVVERTGESVRISTMLTGASEPYESAVELSVPSGAQVSVRAVGGFLRNPSETVLTGEGKRFYQDNQFIVSAEPIGM
;
A
#
# COMPACT_ATOMS: atom_id res chain seq x y z
N LEU A 1 -23.52 -14.01 34.42
CA LEU A 1 -22.69 -12.85 34.83
C LEU A 1 -21.54 -12.57 33.87
N LEU A 2 -20.64 -13.51 33.54
CA LEU A 2 -19.49 -13.27 32.65
C LEU A 2 -19.85 -12.88 31.21
N VAL A 3 -20.88 -13.49 30.61
CA VAL A 3 -21.41 -13.08 29.29
C VAL A 3 -22.09 -11.71 29.36
N ALA A 4 -22.75 -11.38 30.48
CA ALA A 4 -23.29 -10.05 30.74
C ALA A 4 -22.18 -9.01 31.01
N LEU A 5 -21.02 -9.43 31.52
CA LEU A 5 -19.84 -8.58 31.74
C LEU A 5 -19.00 -8.42 30.48
N VAL A 6 -19.07 -9.34 29.51
CA VAL A 6 -18.48 -9.20 28.18
C VAL A 6 -19.43 -8.42 27.26
N ILE A 7 -20.75 -8.62 27.35
CA ILE A 7 -21.75 -7.77 26.68
C ILE A 7 -21.85 -6.40 27.36
N ALA A 8 -21.54 -6.25 28.65
CA ALA A 8 -21.36 -4.94 29.28
C ALA A 8 -19.94 -4.40 29.09
N ALA A 9 -18.89 -5.21 28.94
CA ALA A 9 -17.59 -4.65 28.54
C ALA A 9 -17.63 -4.18 27.07
N VAL A 10 -18.32 -4.90 26.18
CA VAL A 10 -18.50 -4.55 24.75
C VAL A 10 -19.68 -3.57 24.53
N GLY A 11 -20.67 -3.57 25.42
CA GLY A 11 -21.86 -2.69 25.36
C GLY A 11 -21.82 -1.49 26.30
N SER A 12 -20.91 -1.46 27.28
CA SER A 12 -20.63 -0.33 28.19
C SER A 12 -19.27 0.34 27.90
N THR A 13 -18.36 -0.30 27.14
CA THR A 13 -17.46 0.47 26.27
C THR A 13 -18.24 0.78 25.01
N ALA A 14 -19.12 1.78 25.11
CA ALA A 14 -19.86 2.29 23.98
C ALA A 14 -18.92 2.43 22.79
N VAL A 15 -19.21 1.65 21.75
CA VAL A 15 -19.14 2.12 20.38
C VAL A 15 -19.56 3.59 20.47
N ILE A 16 -18.63 4.52 20.25
CA ILE A 16 -18.98 5.91 20.03
C ILE A 16 -19.62 5.91 18.64
N VAL A 17 -20.83 5.36 18.54
CA VAL A 17 -21.81 5.86 17.60
C VAL A 17 -22.06 7.25 18.14
N SER A 18 -21.57 8.27 17.45
CA SER A 18 -21.94 9.64 17.72
C SER A 18 -23.43 9.82 17.47
N TRP A 19 -24.27 9.33 18.38
CA TRP A 19 -25.59 9.89 18.64
C TRP A 19 -25.38 11.14 19.50
N ALA A 20 -24.79 12.17 18.89
CA ALA A 20 -25.01 13.52 19.37
C ALA A 20 -26.43 13.90 18.92
N GLY A 21 -27.40 13.64 19.80
CA GLY A 21 -28.74 14.19 19.70
C GLY A 21 -28.65 15.70 19.49
N GLY A 22 -29.56 16.22 18.67
CA GLY A 22 -29.62 17.60 18.24
C GLY A 22 -29.46 18.58 19.40
N THR A 23 -28.30 19.23 19.45
CA THR A 23 -28.29 20.67 19.57
C THR A 23 -28.04 21.17 18.16
N VAL A 24 -29.14 21.47 17.46
CA VAL A 24 -29.13 22.26 16.24
C VAL A 24 -28.57 23.63 16.64
N TRP A 25 -27.23 23.75 16.67
CA TRP A 25 -26.62 24.99 16.25
C TRP A 25 -27.05 25.10 14.80
N ALA A 26 -28.00 25.99 14.54
CA ALA A 26 -28.46 26.27 13.21
C ALA A 26 -27.23 26.56 12.34
N ALA A 27 -26.79 25.53 11.61
CA ALA A 27 -25.86 25.66 10.52
C ALA A 27 -26.60 26.57 9.54
N ARG A 28 -26.27 27.87 9.60
CA ARG A 28 -26.69 28.82 8.57
C ARG A 28 -26.34 28.17 7.24
N ALA A 29 -27.33 28.04 6.36
CA ALA A 29 -27.14 27.50 5.02
C ALA A 29 -25.86 28.11 4.42
N PRO A 30 -24.92 27.30 3.92
CA PRO A 30 -23.68 27.82 3.38
C PRO A 30 -24.03 28.81 2.27
N ARG A 31 -23.52 30.05 2.37
CA ARG A 31 -23.32 30.85 1.16
C ARG A 31 -22.33 30.04 0.33
N ALA A 32 -22.85 29.40 -0.69
CA ALA A 32 -22.13 28.39 -1.47
C ALA A 32 -20.81 28.99 -1.97
N LEU A 33 -19.70 28.24 -1.88
CA LEU A 33 -18.67 28.36 -2.89
C LEU A 33 -19.28 27.81 -4.19
N GLY A 34 -20.26 28.52 -4.77
CA GLY A 34 -20.94 28.14 -6.00
C GLY A 34 -19.96 28.28 -7.15
N GLY A 35 -19.78 27.19 -7.90
CA GLY A 35 -18.93 27.14 -9.06
C GLY A 35 -19.48 26.11 -10.03
N GLU A 36 -19.26 26.34 -11.31
CA GLU A 36 -19.43 25.32 -12.35
C GLU A 36 -18.64 24.05 -11.98
N PRO A 37 -19.07 22.85 -12.42
CA PRO A 37 -18.28 21.63 -12.24
C PRO A 37 -16.93 21.75 -12.94
N ALA A 38 -15.93 21.02 -12.46
CA ALA A 38 -14.62 20.98 -13.09
C ALA A 38 -14.68 20.48 -14.54
N ASP A 39 -13.91 21.13 -15.43
CA ASP A 39 -13.88 20.79 -16.85
C ASP A 39 -12.78 19.75 -17.10
N ALA A 40 -13.19 18.55 -17.51
CA ALA A 40 -12.29 17.44 -17.82
C ALA A 40 -11.31 17.78 -18.97
N ALA A 41 -11.76 18.46 -20.02
CA ALA A 41 -10.91 18.78 -21.17
C ALA A 41 -9.81 19.77 -20.77
N ARG A 42 -10.13 20.75 -19.93
CA ARG A 42 -9.16 21.69 -19.39
C ARG A 42 -8.16 21.05 -18.44
N ALA A 43 -8.66 20.19 -17.54
CA ALA A 43 -7.80 19.42 -16.65
C ALA A 43 -6.81 18.58 -17.48
N MET A 44 -7.28 17.94 -18.55
CA MET A 44 -6.41 17.16 -19.45
C MET A 44 -5.36 18.03 -20.15
N ALA A 45 -5.71 19.24 -20.60
CA ALA A 45 -4.74 20.16 -21.20
C ALA A 45 -3.60 20.54 -20.23
N HIS A 46 -3.90 20.70 -18.95
CA HIS A 46 -2.86 20.90 -17.92
C HIS A 46 -1.98 19.66 -17.74
N VAL A 47 -2.56 18.46 -17.74
CA VAL A 47 -1.81 17.19 -17.67
C VAL A 47 -0.90 17.03 -18.88
N GLU A 48 -1.39 17.27 -20.09
CA GLU A 48 -0.61 17.19 -21.33
C GLU A 48 0.55 18.20 -21.31
N HIS A 49 0.32 19.43 -20.89
CA HIS A 49 1.39 20.42 -20.80
C HIS A 49 2.50 19.97 -19.82
N MET A 50 2.11 19.56 -18.61
CA MET A 50 3.05 19.11 -17.58
C MET A 50 3.82 17.83 -17.96
N ALA A 51 3.13 16.85 -18.54
CA ALA A 51 3.69 15.52 -18.76
C ALA A 51 4.32 15.33 -20.16
N THR A 52 3.94 16.15 -21.15
CA THR A 52 4.43 16.01 -22.53
C THR A 52 5.24 17.21 -23.01
N VAL A 53 4.79 18.44 -22.72
CA VAL A 53 5.51 19.66 -23.16
C VAL A 53 6.71 19.92 -22.26
N ILE A 54 6.53 19.85 -20.94
CA ILE A 54 7.62 19.94 -19.96
C ILE A 54 8.33 18.58 -19.82
N GLY A 55 7.58 17.49 -19.82
CA GLY A 55 8.12 16.13 -19.70
C GLY A 55 8.43 15.74 -18.26
N PRO A 56 9.42 14.86 -18.02
CA PRO A 56 9.87 14.52 -16.68
C PRO A 56 10.35 15.75 -15.88
N ARG A 57 9.97 15.81 -14.59
CA ARG A 57 10.22 16.94 -13.68
C ARG A 57 10.90 16.49 -12.38
N PRO A 58 12.09 15.86 -12.41
CA PRO A 58 12.74 15.45 -11.17
C PRO A 58 13.09 16.67 -10.29
N ALA A 59 13.04 16.47 -8.98
CA ALA A 59 13.34 17.50 -8.00
C ALA A 59 14.70 18.19 -8.23
N GLY A 60 14.69 19.52 -8.20
CA GLY A 60 15.85 20.39 -8.36
C GLY A 60 16.38 20.54 -9.79
N THR A 61 15.61 20.10 -10.79
CA THR A 61 15.95 20.24 -12.21
C THR A 61 15.27 21.46 -12.85
N ALA A 62 15.75 21.89 -14.02
CA ALA A 62 15.15 23.02 -14.73
C ALA A 62 13.72 22.72 -15.22
N SER A 63 13.38 21.45 -15.51
CA SER A 63 11.98 21.06 -15.80
C SER A 63 11.06 21.17 -14.59
N GLU A 64 11.55 20.93 -13.36
CA GLU A 64 10.76 21.22 -12.15
C GLU A 64 10.51 22.73 -12.01
N ALA A 65 11.54 23.56 -12.25
CA ALA A 65 11.41 25.01 -12.25
C ALA A 65 10.45 25.53 -13.35
N ALA A 66 10.51 24.95 -14.56
CA ALA A 66 9.59 25.26 -15.65
C ALA A 66 8.14 24.89 -15.30
N ALA A 67 7.94 23.78 -14.58
CA ALA A 67 6.63 23.42 -14.04
C ALA A 67 6.15 24.40 -12.97
N ALA A 68 7.03 24.87 -12.09
CA ALA A 68 6.73 25.91 -11.12
C ALA A 68 6.32 27.22 -11.82
N ASP A 69 7.03 27.61 -12.89
CA ASP A 69 6.69 28.79 -13.70
C ASP A 69 5.35 28.66 -14.40
N TYR A 70 5.05 27.50 -14.99
CA TYR A 70 3.77 27.21 -15.60
C TYR A 70 2.61 27.34 -14.60
N VAL A 71 2.73 26.68 -13.44
CA VAL A 71 1.72 26.74 -12.38
C VAL A 71 1.56 28.17 -11.86
N ALA A 72 2.66 28.90 -11.67
CA ALA A 72 2.63 30.28 -11.23
C ALA A 72 1.91 31.18 -12.24
N ALA A 73 2.20 31.02 -13.54
CA ALA A 73 1.55 31.77 -14.60
C ALA A 73 0.04 31.47 -14.68
N CYS A 74 -0.37 30.20 -14.58
CA CYS A 74 -1.78 29.83 -14.54
C CYS A 74 -2.50 30.48 -13.35
N LEU A 75 -1.97 30.34 -12.13
CA LEU A 75 -2.57 30.92 -10.92
C LEU A 75 -2.63 32.45 -10.98
N TRP A 76 -1.58 33.10 -11.51
CA TRP A 76 -1.57 34.54 -11.73
C TRP A 76 -2.65 34.97 -12.72
N SER A 77 -2.80 34.24 -13.84
CA SER A 77 -3.83 34.50 -14.86
C SER A 77 -5.26 34.39 -14.32
N TYR A 78 -5.47 33.60 -13.27
CA TYR A 78 -6.75 33.47 -12.58
C TYR A 78 -6.99 34.56 -11.52
N GLY A 79 -6.04 35.50 -11.35
CA GLY A 79 -6.16 36.66 -10.48
C GLY A 79 -5.62 36.46 -9.06
N TYR A 80 -4.87 35.39 -8.79
CA TYR A 80 -4.24 35.16 -7.49
C TYR A 80 -2.93 35.93 -7.35
N ARG A 81 -2.56 36.26 -6.10
CA ARG A 81 -1.21 36.72 -5.77
C ARG A 81 -0.32 35.51 -5.58
N VAL A 82 0.64 35.35 -6.49
CA VAL A 82 1.52 34.19 -6.55
C VAL A 82 2.91 34.54 -6.04
N ARG A 83 3.52 33.61 -5.29
CA ARG A 83 4.93 33.68 -4.89
C ARG A 83 5.58 32.31 -5.02
N LYS A 84 6.79 32.30 -5.59
CA LYS A 84 7.67 31.14 -5.56
C LYS A 84 8.63 31.28 -4.38
N THR A 85 8.73 30.23 -3.57
CA THR A 85 9.58 30.20 -2.39
C THR A 85 10.60 29.08 -2.54
N PRO A 86 11.88 29.40 -2.81
CA PRO A 86 12.92 28.39 -2.91
C PRO A 86 13.22 27.82 -1.52
N PHE A 87 13.60 26.55 -1.48
CA PHE A 87 14.10 25.89 -0.29
C PHE A 87 15.21 24.90 -0.67
N THR A 88 16.00 24.56 0.33
CA THR A 88 17.17 23.70 0.16
C THR A 88 16.99 22.43 0.98
N ARG A 89 17.28 21.27 0.39
CA ARG A 89 17.27 19.98 1.07
C ARG A 89 18.60 19.27 0.92
N THR A 90 19.13 18.79 2.05
CA THR A 90 20.20 17.79 2.04
C THR A 90 19.61 16.43 1.65
N VAL A 91 20.04 15.89 0.51
CA VAL A 91 19.81 14.51 0.08
C VAL A 91 21.04 13.67 0.45
N ALA A 92 20.93 12.33 0.37
CA ALA A 92 22.07 11.42 0.58
C ALA A 92 23.29 11.84 -0.28
N ASP A 93 22.96 12.51 -1.37
CA ASP A 93 23.84 12.91 -2.42
C ASP A 93 24.15 14.43 -2.43
N GLY A 94 23.99 15.16 -1.33
CA GLY A 94 24.34 16.59 -1.28
C GLY A 94 23.13 17.50 -1.26
N VAL A 95 23.11 18.59 -2.04
CA VAL A 95 22.15 19.69 -1.85
C VAL A 95 21.23 19.88 -3.06
N CYS A 96 19.95 19.57 -2.88
CA CYS A 96 18.88 19.83 -3.85
C CYS A 96 18.23 21.18 -3.53
N ILE A 97 18.16 22.07 -4.52
CA ILE A 97 17.41 23.34 -4.44
C ILE A 97 16.13 23.15 -5.24
N SER A 98 14.98 23.28 -4.59
CA SER A 98 13.66 23.17 -5.22
C SER A 98 12.80 24.35 -4.76
N GLU A 99 11.59 24.49 -5.28
CA GLU A 99 10.72 25.63 -5.00
C GLU A 99 9.27 25.21 -4.79
N ASN A 100 8.60 25.95 -3.89
CA ASN A 100 7.16 25.86 -3.72
C ASN A 100 6.50 27.05 -4.43
N VAL A 101 5.41 26.82 -5.16
CA VAL A 101 4.55 27.89 -5.67
C VAL A 101 3.38 28.04 -4.74
N VAL A 102 3.19 29.22 -4.14
CA VAL A 102 2.08 29.50 -3.23
C VAL A 102 1.27 30.67 -3.78
N ALA A 103 -0.03 30.48 -3.90
CA ALA A 103 -0.97 31.48 -4.39
C ALA A 103 -2.08 31.75 -3.37
N VAL A 104 -2.38 33.03 -3.14
CA VAL A 104 -3.47 33.47 -2.26
C VAL A 104 -4.43 34.38 -3.00
N ALA A 105 -5.69 34.41 -2.55
CA ALA A 105 -6.66 35.37 -3.06
C ALA A 105 -6.11 36.82 -2.95
N PRO A 106 -6.41 37.72 -3.90
CA PRO A 106 -5.80 39.04 -3.98
C PRO A 106 -6.13 39.96 -2.80
N PHE A 107 -7.24 39.71 -2.10
CA PHE A 107 -7.67 40.43 -0.91
C PHE A 107 -7.94 39.43 0.22
N PRO A 108 -6.88 38.88 0.86
CA PRO A 108 -7.07 37.96 1.97
C PRO A 108 -7.70 38.71 3.13
N LYS A 109 -8.69 38.11 3.78
CA LYS A 109 -9.37 38.64 4.96
C LYS A 109 -8.38 38.60 6.14
N PRO A 110 -7.98 39.75 6.70
CA PRO A 110 -7.04 39.77 7.83
C PRO A 110 -7.60 38.98 9.02
N GLY A 111 -6.76 38.13 9.62
CA GLY A 111 -7.14 37.30 10.78
C GLY A 111 -8.07 36.13 10.48
N ALA A 112 -8.51 35.94 9.23
CA ALA A 112 -9.23 34.73 8.83
C ALA A 112 -8.24 33.57 8.59
N GLN A 113 -8.63 32.37 9.01
CA GLN A 113 -7.85 31.17 8.71
C GLN A 113 -7.88 30.86 7.21
N THR A 114 -6.98 30.00 6.75
CA THR A 114 -6.78 29.67 5.34
C THR A 114 -7.08 28.20 5.07
N ILE A 115 -7.86 27.91 4.04
CA ILE A 115 -8.02 26.55 3.48
C ILE A 115 -7.02 26.42 2.34
N LEU A 116 -6.12 25.45 2.44
CA LEU A 116 -5.07 25.20 1.46
C LEU A 116 -5.45 24.01 0.59
N ILE A 117 -5.50 24.18 -0.73
CA ILE A 117 -5.60 23.10 -1.71
C ILE A 117 -4.24 22.98 -2.40
N ALA A 118 -3.63 21.79 -2.41
CA ALA A 118 -2.26 21.63 -2.87
C ALA A 118 -2.02 20.36 -3.68
N ALA A 119 -0.90 20.32 -4.41
CA ALA A 119 -0.41 19.16 -5.15
C ALA A 119 1.12 19.20 -5.29
N SER A 120 1.75 18.12 -5.74
CA SER A 120 3.22 18.02 -5.91
C SER A 120 3.63 18.39 -7.34
N LEU A 121 4.78 19.06 -7.50
CA LEU A 121 5.32 19.48 -8.81
C LEU A 121 6.15 18.39 -9.48
N ASP A 122 6.98 17.70 -8.70
CA ASP A 122 8.00 16.80 -9.20
C ASP A 122 7.42 15.48 -9.72
N SER A 123 8.18 14.82 -10.61
CA SER A 123 7.93 13.44 -11.02
C SER A 123 8.86 12.48 -10.25
N PRO A 124 8.44 11.23 -10.01
CA PRO A 124 9.13 10.29 -9.13
C PRO A 124 10.50 9.83 -9.63
N VAL A 125 10.75 9.80 -10.94
CA VAL A 125 12.01 9.35 -11.54
C VAL A 125 12.36 10.16 -12.81
N PRO A 126 13.66 10.28 -13.16
CA PRO A 126 14.20 10.99 -14.33
C PRO A 126 13.47 10.87 -15.67
N ASP A 127 12.94 9.70 -15.92
CA ASP A 127 12.42 9.17 -17.17
C ASP A 127 10.91 8.95 -17.11
N SER A 128 10.29 9.25 -15.96
CA SER A 128 8.84 9.24 -15.80
C SER A 128 8.25 10.57 -16.25
N PRO A 129 7.28 10.57 -17.18
CA PRO A 129 6.52 11.76 -17.52
C PRO A 129 5.72 12.31 -16.34
N GLY A 130 5.43 11.49 -15.32
CA GLY A 130 4.70 11.86 -14.11
C GLY A 130 3.31 12.45 -14.40
N ALA A 131 2.56 11.82 -15.31
CA ALA A 131 1.23 12.28 -15.69
C ALA A 131 0.22 12.14 -14.55
N ASP A 132 0.04 10.94 -14.01
CA ASP A 132 -0.80 10.73 -12.82
C ASP A 132 -0.10 11.24 -11.56
N ASP A 133 1.19 10.93 -11.38
CA ASP A 133 2.04 11.31 -10.24
C ASP A 133 3.09 12.38 -10.63
N ASN A 134 2.80 13.68 -10.46
CA ASN A 134 1.55 14.22 -9.96
C ASN A 134 0.96 15.36 -10.81
N ALA A 135 1.10 15.29 -12.15
CA ALA A 135 0.50 16.30 -13.03
C ALA A 135 -1.03 16.35 -12.93
N THR A 136 -1.70 15.21 -12.67
CA THR A 136 -3.16 15.17 -12.44
C THR A 136 -3.57 15.93 -11.19
N GLY A 137 -2.81 15.85 -10.09
CA GLY A 137 -3.07 16.62 -8.88
C GLY A 137 -2.94 18.12 -9.12
N ILE A 138 -1.91 18.53 -9.86
CA ILE A 138 -1.70 19.92 -10.29
C ILE A 138 -2.86 20.40 -11.17
N ALA A 139 -3.28 19.61 -12.16
CA ALA A 139 -4.40 19.94 -13.04
C ALA A 139 -5.72 20.11 -12.26
N ALA A 140 -6.01 19.20 -11.33
CA ALA A 140 -7.19 19.30 -10.47
C ALA A 140 -7.13 20.53 -9.55
N MET A 141 -5.96 20.84 -8.98
CA MET A 141 -5.73 22.04 -8.17
C MET A 141 -5.94 23.33 -9.00
N LEU A 142 -5.43 23.38 -10.24
CA LEU A 142 -5.59 24.53 -11.13
C LEU A 142 -7.05 24.75 -11.53
N GLU A 143 -7.82 23.68 -11.79
CA GLU A 143 -9.26 23.81 -12.02
C GLU A 143 -10.00 24.29 -10.75
N CYS A 144 -9.63 23.80 -9.56
CA CYS A 144 -10.16 24.36 -8.31
C CYS A 144 -9.85 25.86 -8.18
N ALA A 145 -8.61 26.27 -8.45
CA ALA A 145 -8.19 27.67 -8.36
C ALA A 145 -8.99 28.55 -9.33
N ARG A 146 -9.17 28.08 -10.56
CA ARG A 146 -9.94 28.80 -11.57
C ARG A 146 -11.40 28.99 -11.18
N ILE A 147 -12.06 27.92 -10.74
CA ILE A 147 -13.50 27.94 -10.40
C ILE A 147 -13.74 28.76 -9.14
N LEU A 148 -12.80 28.73 -8.19
CA LEU A 148 -12.89 29.47 -6.95
C LEU A 148 -12.36 30.91 -7.05
N ALA A 149 -11.87 31.33 -8.23
CA ALA A 149 -11.40 32.69 -8.45
C ALA A 149 -12.54 33.69 -8.20
N GLY A 150 -12.30 34.66 -7.31
CA GLY A 150 -13.29 35.68 -6.97
C GLY A 150 -14.44 35.22 -6.06
N VAL A 151 -14.46 33.96 -5.60
CA VAL A 151 -15.48 33.48 -4.67
C VAL A 151 -15.24 34.05 -3.28
N GLU A 152 -16.24 34.77 -2.73
CA GLU A 152 -16.18 35.27 -1.37
C GLU A 152 -16.44 34.18 -0.33
N ALA A 153 -15.37 33.49 0.10
CA ALA A 153 -15.42 32.51 1.17
C ALA A 153 -15.28 33.16 2.57
N ARG A 154 -15.76 32.49 3.62
CA ARG A 154 -15.57 32.92 5.02
C ARG A 154 -14.09 32.97 5.40
N HIS A 155 -13.38 31.92 5.01
CA HIS A 155 -11.94 31.72 5.24
C HIS A 155 -11.18 32.05 3.97
N ASN A 156 -9.90 32.38 4.10
CA ASN A 156 -9.03 32.59 2.96
C ASN A 156 -8.86 31.28 2.17
N LEU A 157 -8.74 31.38 0.85
CA LEU A 157 -8.40 30.27 -0.02
C LEU A 157 -6.96 30.45 -0.51
N ALA A 158 -6.22 29.36 -0.50
CA ALA A 158 -4.87 29.30 -1.00
C ALA A 158 -4.63 28.04 -1.81
N PHE A 159 -3.72 28.15 -2.76
CA PHE A 159 -3.27 27.07 -3.61
C PHE A 159 -1.76 26.92 -3.48
N ALA A 160 -1.25 25.68 -3.37
CA ALA A 160 0.18 25.45 -3.35
C ALA A 160 0.62 24.27 -4.20
N ALA A 161 1.69 24.45 -4.97
CA ALA A 161 2.39 23.37 -5.63
C ALA A 161 3.73 23.15 -4.92
N PHE A 162 3.93 21.96 -4.37
CA PHE A 162 5.12 21.63 -3.58
C PHE A 162 6.20 20.98 -4.43
N GLY A 163 7.41 21.51 -4.38
CA GLY A 163 8.58 20.89 -5.00
C GLY A 163 9.15 19.74 -4.16
N ALA A 164 9.94 18.88 -4.80
CA ALA A 164 10.71 17.82 -4.14
C ALA A 164 9.89 16.91 -3.19
N SER A 165 8.66 16.54 -3.57
CA SER A 165 7.80 15.58 -2.87
C SER A 165 8.40 14.17 -2.85
N CYS A 166 8.92 13.73 -4.00
CA CYS A 166 9.54 12.42 -4.15
C CYS A 166 10.85 12.33 -3.35
N MET A 167 11.49 13.47 -3.10
CA MET A 167 12.65 13.62 -2.21
C MET A 167 12.24 13.79 -0.74
N GLY A 168 11.35 12.92 -0.24
CA GLY A 168 10.97 12.91 1.17
C GLY A 168 10.13 14.11 1.60
N ARG A 169 9.17 14.53 0.75
CA ARG A 169 8.15 15.55 1.02
C ARG A 169 8.76 16.90 1.40
N ALA A 170 9.83 17.28 0.71
CA ALA A 170 10.68 18.38 1.14
C ALA A 170 9.97 19.73 1.07
N GLY A 171 9.24 20.01 -0.01
CA GLY A 171 8.50 21.26 -0.17
C GLY A 171 7.35 21.41 0.81
N SER A 172 6.52 20.37 0.96
CA SER A 172 5.41 20.37 1.93
C SER A 172 5.90 20.42 3.37
N LYS A 173 7.02 19.76 3.69
CA LYS A 173 7.70 19.87 4.99
C LYS A 173 8.25 21.27 5.24
N ALA A 174 8.97 21.85 4.29
CA ALA A 174 9.49 23.21 4.40
C ALA A 174 8.35 24.21 4.66
N PHE A 175 7.24 24.08 3.91
CA PHE A 175 6.04 24.87 4.13
C PHE A 175 5.48 24.63 5.55
N ALA A 176 5.21 23.38 5.95
CA ALA A 176 4.57 23.07 7.22
C ALA A 176 5.41 23.48 8.46
N GLU A 177 6.74 23.43 8.36
CA GLU A 177 7.67 23.87 9.41
C GLU A 177 7.89 25.39 9.42
N GLY A 178 7.39 26.11 8.42
CA GLY A 178 7.51 27.56 8.31
C GLY A 178 8.85 28.04 7.77
N ALA A 179 9.67 27.15 7.20
CA ALA A 179 10.81 27.54 6.40
C ALA A 179 10.30 28.26 5.14
N GLY A 180 10.71 29.51 4.95
CA GLY A 180 10.09 30.36 3.93
C GLY A 180 8.82 31.10 4.40
N GLY A 181 8.52 31.14 5.71
CA GLY A 181 7.35 31.81 6.30
C GLY A 181 7.27 33.32 6.03
N MET A 182 6.32 34.05 6.63
CA MET A 182 6.06 35.47 6.31
C MET A 182 7.31 36.39 6.37
N ALA A 183 8.29 36.04 7.21
CA ALA A 183 9.59 36.75 7.33
C ALA A 183 10.51 36.53 6.11
N ASP A 184 10.46 35.37 5.47
CA ASP A 184 11.14 35.03 4.21
C ASP A 184 10.22 35.25 2.99
N GLY A 185 8.95 35.55 3.28
CA GLY A 185 7.95 36.15 2.43
C GLY A 185 6.94 35.20 1.77
N SER A 186 6.76 33.94 2.21
CA SER A 186 5.54 33.19 1.87
C SER A 186 4.30 34.02 2.20
N PRO A 187 3.27 34.04 1.33
CA PRO A 187 2.04 34.82 1.57
C PRO A 187 1.15 34.24 2.68
N ILE A 188 1.48 33.05 3.22
CA ILE A 188 0.68 32.34 4.22
C ILE A 188 1.61 31.81 5.32
N ALA A 189 1.21 32.01 6.58
CA ALA A 189 1.87 31.36 7.69
C ALA A 189 1.24 29.97 7.93
N PRO A 190 2.03 28.91 8.20
CA PRO A 190 1.49 27.56 8.40
C PRO A 190 0.47 27.48 9.54
N GLN A 191 0.64 28.30 10.59
CA GLN A 191 -0.30 28.39 11.71
C GLN A 191 -1.67 28.94 11.33
N ASP A 192 -1.78 29.67 10.23
CA ASP A 192 -3.04 30.22 9.74
C ASP A 192 -3.81 29.21 8.88
N VAL A 193 -3.18 28.08 8.51
CA VAL A 193 -3.83 27.01 7.76
C VAL A 193 -4.83 26.26 8.66
N MET A 194 -6.11 26.39 8.33
CA MET A 194 -7.21 25.67 8.98
C MET A 194 -7.18 24.18 8.63
N MET A 195 -6.97 23.89 7.34
CA MET A 195 -6.82 22.54 6.82
C MET A 195 -6.13 22.56 5.45
N ALA A 196 -5.25 21.57 5.22
CA ALA A 196 -4.67 21.30 3.91
C ALA A 196 -5.36 20.11 3.22
N ILE A 197 -5.77 20.29 1.97
CA ILE A 197 -6.34 19.26 1.10
C ILE A 197 -5.33 19.05 -0.03
N VAL A 198 -4.66 17.90 -0.02
CA VAL A 198 -3.61 17.57 -1.01
C VAL A 198 -4.21 16.66 -2.08
N LEU A 199 -3.93 16.92 -3.34
CA LEU A 199 -4.34 16.12 -4.50
C LEU A 199 -3.12 15.34 -4.99
N ASP A 200 -3.23 14.01 -5.02
CA ASP A 200 -2.14 13.12 -5.40
C ASP A 200 -2.66 11.93 -6.20
N SER A 201 -2.20 11.78 -7.44
CA SER A 201 -2.52 10.64 -8.32
C SER A 201 -4.03 10.46 -8.49
N VAL A 202 -4.66 11.42 -9.18
CA VAL A 202 -6.13 11.57 -9.31
C VAL A 202 -6.67 11.30 -10.72
N GLY A 203 -5.84 10.82 -11.63
CA GLY A 203 -6.19 10.55 -13.01
C GLY A 203 -6.59 9.10 -13.31
N ARG A 204 -6.41 8.16 -12.38
CA ARG A 204 -6.75 6.75 -12.63
C ARG A 204 -8.24 6.47 -12.43
N PRO A 205 -8.81 5.50 -13.19
CA PRO A 205 -10.15 5.03 -12.94
C PRO A 205 -10.34 4.46 -11.54
N GLY A 206 -11.33 4.96 -10.81
CA GLY A 206 -11.65 4.51 -9.46
C GLY A 206 -12.44 5.51 -8.63
N PRO A 207 -12.93 5.10 -7.45
CA PRO A 207 -13.56 6.02 -6.52
C PRO A 207 -12.52 6.98 -5.95
N VAL A 208 -12.96 8.22 -5.69
CA VAL A 208 -12.18 9.19 -4.92
C VAL A 208 -11.97 8.65 -3.51
N ARG A 209 -10.71 8.60 -3.08
CA ARG A 209 -10.29 8.16 -1.74
C ARG A 209 -9.59 9.28 -1.00
N PHE A 210 -9.75 9.27 0.31
CA PHE A 210 -9.10 10.07 1.32
C PHE A 210 -8.03 9.26 2.03
N ILE A 211 -6.89 9.89 2.26
CA ILE A 211 -5.84 9.42 3.14
C ILE A 211 -5.75 10.38 4.34
N PRO A 212 -6.42 10.06 5.47
CA PRO A 212 -6.41 10.90 6.68
C PRO A 212 -5.23 10.63 7.63
N TRP A 213 -4.39 9.62 7.35
CA TRP A 213 -3.26 9.23 8.20
C TRP A 213 -1.94 9.74 7.62
N GLY A 214 -1.03 10.24 8.47
CA GLY A 214 0.27 10.76 8.06
C GLY A 214 1.45 10.12 8.81
N GLY A 215 1.27 8.88 9.29
CA GLY A 215 2.21 8.21 10.20
C GLY A 215 1.75 8.30 11.66
N PRO A 216 2.45 9.01 12.57
CA PRO A 216 2.14 9.02 14.00
C PRO A 216 0.87 9.80 14.36
N ARG A 217 0.29 10.54 13.40
CA ARG A 217 -0.91 11.35 13.58
C ARG A 217 -1.90 11.13 12.45
N ALA A 218 -3.17 11.38 12.75
CA ALA A 218 -4.27 11.28 11.80
C ALA A 218 -5.28 12.41 12.00
N LEU A 219 -5.97 12.78 10.92
CA LEU A 219 -7.10 13.69 10.95
C LEU A 219 -8.21 13.10 11.84
N PRO A 220 -8.90 13.87 12.71
CA PRO A 220 -9.90 13.30 13.61
C PRO A 220 -11.05 12.57 12.87
N PRO A 221 -11.61 11.48 13.43
CA PRO A 221 -12.69 10.71 12.80
C PRO A 221 -13.92 11.52 12.41
N SER A 222 -14.33 12.48 13.25
CA SER A 222 -15.50 13.34 12.97
C SER A 222 -15.27 14.25 11.78
N VAL A 223 -14.03 14.69 11.57
CA VAL A 223 -13.65 15.52 10.43
C VAL A 223 -13.63 14.66 9.17
N LEU A 224 -13.04 13.46 9.24
CA LEU A 224 -13.10 12.50 8.13
C LEU A 224 -14.54 12.19 7.74
N ALA A 225 -15.43 11.91 8.70
CA ALA A 225 -16.84 11.64 8.43
C ALA A 225 -17.51 12.79 7.69
N GLY A 226 -17.31 14.03 8.13
CA GLY A 226 -17.87 15.20 7.47
C GLY A 226 -17.34 15.42 6.04
N LEU A 227 -16.06 15.12 5.78
CA LEU A 227 -15.49 15.16 4.43
C LEU A 227 -16.07 14.07 3.53
N VAL A 228 -16.27 12.87 4.06
CA VAL A 228 -16.89 11.76 3.34
C VAL A 228 -18.33 12.08 2.97
N ASP A 229 -19.10 12.61 3.91
CA ASP A 229 -20.48 13.03 3.66
C ASP A 229 -20.54 14.15 2.62
N ALA A 230 -19.62 15.12 2.69
CA ALA A 230 -19.55 16.24 1.74
C ALA A 230 -19.25 15.79 0.30
N VAL A 231 -18.46 14.73 0.12
CA VAL A 231 -18.08 14.20 -1.21
C VAL A 231 -19.03 13.11 -1.71
N GLY A 232 -19.95 12.61 -0.89
CA GLY A 232 -21.02 11.70 -1.31
C GLY A 232 -20.97 10.25 -0.78
N GLY A 233 -20.37 10.01 0.39
CA GLY A 233 -20.67 8.84 1.24
C GLY A 233 -20.17 7.44 0.79
N GLY A 234 -19.45 7.34 -0.33
CA GLY A 234 -18.85 6.07 -0.82
C GLY A 234 -17.79 5.50 0.12
N ARG A 235 -17.18 4.33 -0.18
CA ARG A 235 -16.02 3.75 0.57
C ARG A 235 -14.74 4.52 0.21
N PRO A 236 -14.41 5.63 0.87
CA PRO A 236 -13.49 6.61 0.32
C PRO A 236 -12.18 6.55 1.10
N PHE A 237 -11.80 5.42 1.70
CA PHE A 237 -10.53 5.29 2.42
C PHE A 237 -10.18 3.81 2.60
N ASP A 238 -8.88 3.51 2.67
CA ASP A 238 -8.38 2.19 3.05
C ASP A 238 -7.78 2.25 4.46
N THR A 239 -8.41 1.56 5.41
CA THR A 239 -7.93 1.49 6.80
C THR A 239 -6.58 0.82 6.94
N ALA A 240 -6.15 0.02 5.95
CA ALA A 240 -4.83 -0.57 5.97
C ALA A 240 -3.71 0.49 6.02
N ILE A 241 -3.96 1.72 5.52
CA ILE A 241 -3.00 2.82 5.61
C ILE A 241 -2.74 3.22 7.07
N ALA A 242 -3.75 3.11 7.95
CA ALA A 242 -3.59 3.39 9.39
C ALA A 242 -2.60 2.46 10.09
N LEU A 243 -2.25 1.34 9.45
CA LEU A 243 -1.33 0.32 9.94
C LEU A 243 0.11 0.59 9.51
N LEU A 244 0.34 1.55 8.60
CA LEU A 244 1.67 1.88 8.11
C LEU A 244 2.42 2.75 9.13
N PRO A 245 3.73 2.53 9.32
CA PRO A 245 4.55 3.37 10.21
C PRO A 245 4.70 4.79 9.68
N GLU A 246 4.73 4.95 8.35
CA GLU A 246 4.80 6.22 7.64
C GLU A 246 3.90 6.18 6.40
N VAL A 247 3.30 7.31 6.07
CA VAL A 247 2.51 7.49 4.84
C VAL A 247 3.24 8.51 3.97
N PRO A 248 3.85 8.12 2.84
CA PRO A 248 4.77 8.95 2.08
C PRO A 248 4.04 9.91 1.13
N VAL A 249 3.19 10.78 1.66
CA VAL A 249 2.37 11.73 0.89
C VAL A 249 2.50 13.14 1.49
N ASP A 250 2.33 14.18 0.68
CA ASP A 250 2.57 15.59 1.06
C ASP A 250 1.63 16.14 2.15
N HIS A 251 0.53 15.47 2.50
CA HIS A 251 -0.28 15.86 3.68
C HIS A 251 0.37 15.45 5.01
N SER A 252 1.31 14.49 5.00
CA SER A 252 1.91 13.93 6.21
C SER A 252 2.69 14.95 7.04
N PRO A 253 3.54 15.84 6.46
CA PRO A 253 4.25 16.88 7.22
C PRO A 253 3.30 17.84 7.95
N PHE A 254 2.15 18.17 7.37
CA PHE A 254 1.12 18.99 8.03
C PHE A 254 0.57 18.29 9.27
N LEU A 255 0.20 17.01 9.15
CA LEU A 255 -0.28 16.23 10.30
C LEU A 255 0.79 16.15 11.40
N PHE A 256 2.06 16.00 11.02
CA PHE A 256 3.21 16.00 11.94
C PHE A 256 3.36 17.36 12.66
N ALA A 257 3.21 18.47 11.95
CA ALA A 257 3.18 19.83 12.51
C ALA A 257 1.92 20.12 13.36
N GLY A 258 0.89 19.26 13.30
CA GLY A 258 -0.37 19.44 14.03
C GLY A 258 -1.39 20.31 13.29
N ILE A 259 -1.18 20.51 11.99
CA ILE A 259 -2.10 21.15 11.07
C ILE A 259 -3.04 20.06 10.49
N PRO A 260 -4.37 20.22 10.55
CA PRO A 260 -5.29 19.29 9.92
C PRO A 260 -4.99 19.14 8.42
N ALA A 261 -4.85 17.91 7.94
CA ALA A 261 -4.61 17.67 6.51
C ALA A 261 -5.15 16.32 6.05
N VAL A 262 -5.46 16.22 4.76
CA VAL A 262 -5.92 14.99 4.10
C VAL A 262 -5.41 14.97 2.67
N THR A 263 -5.11 13.79 2.15
CA THR A 263 -4.91 13.60 0.71
C THR A 263 -6.16 13.05 0.04
N ILE A 264 -6.47 13.54 -1.15
CA ILE A 264 -7.45 13.01 -2.09
C ILE A 264 -6.69 12.31 -3.23
N THR A 265 -7.05 11.07 -3.52
CA THR A 265 -6.38 10.23 -4.53
C THR A 265 -7.36 9.27 -5.22
N THR A 266 -7.08 8.91 -6.47
CA THR A 266 -7.72 7.77 -7.15
C THR A 266 -6.74 6.63 -7.42
N ALA A 267 -5.48 6.77 -6.97
CA ALA A 267 -4.40 5.82 -7.18
C ALA A 267 -4.80 4.37 -6.89
N GLN A 268 -4.55 3.46 -7.83
CA GLN A 268 -4.96 2.06 -7.74
C GLN A 268 -4.24 1.29 -6.62
N SER A 269 -3.11 1.80 -6.12
CA SER A 269 -2.42 1.29 -4.94
C SER A 269 -2.23 2.36 -3.88
N LEU A 270 -2.12 1.93 -2.62
CA LEU A 270 -1.88 2.81 -1.50
C LEU A 270 -0.81 2.19 -0.58
N PRO A 271 0.39 2.81 -0.42
CA PRO A 271 0.87 4.01 -1.14
C PRO A 271 1.15 3.74 -2.63
N TYR A 272 1.20 4.81 -3.44
CA TYR A 272 1.60 4.81 -4.84
C TYR A 272 2.78 5.79 -5.03
N PRO A 273 3.71 5.50 -5.95
CA PRO A 273 3.99 4.19 -6.54
C PRO A 273 4.59 3.24 -5.49
N ALA A 274 4.46 1.92 -5.71
CA ALA A 274 5.13 0.95 -4.88
C ALA A 274 6.66 1.04 -5.08
N ARG A 275 7.45 0.95 -3.99
CA ARG A 275 8.92 0.97 -4.09
C ARG A 275 9.42 -0.15 -5.00
N GLY A 276 10.23 0.18 -5.98
CA GLY A 276 10.79 -0.78 -6.94
C GLY A 276 9.81 -1.24 -8.03
N SER A 277 8.57 -0.76 -8.04
CA SER A 277 7.65 -1.03 -9.16
C SER A 277 8.07 -0.22 -10.39
N LEU A 278 7.78 -0.78 -11.57
CA LEU A 278 7.94 -0.09 -12.83
C LEU A 278 6.80 0.91 -13.13
N SER A 279 5.80 1.00 -12.24
CA SER A 279 4.67 1.94 -12.33
C SER A 279 5.03 3.38 -12.68
N PRO A 280 6.08 4.00 -12.10
CA PRO A 280 6.48 5.37 -12.42
C PRO A 280 6.82 5.56 -13.91
N PHE A 281 7.50 4.60 -14.53
CA PHE A 281 7.91 4.70 -15.93
C PHE A 281 6.73 4.60 -16.89
N TRP A 282 5.61 4.03 -16.44
CA TRP A 282 4.41 3.83 -17.24
C TRP A 282 3.36 4.92 -17.04
N ASP A 283 3.77 6.01 -16.39
CA ASP A 283 2.88 7.09 -16.01
C ASP A 283 2.79 8.19 -17.08
N THR A 284 2.13 7.84 -18.19
CA THR A 284 1.96 8.71 -19.36
C THR A 284 0.59 9.39 -19.40
N ALA A 285 0.48 10.49 -20.16
CA ALA A 285 -0.77 11.23 -20.34
C ALA A 285 -1.90 10.35 -20.90
N ASP A 286 -1.62 9.45 -21.85
CA ASP A 286 -2.61 8.51 -22.41
C ASP A 286 -3.19 7.52 -21.39
N ALA A 287 -2.63 7.47 -20.19
CA ALA A 287 -3.07 6.58 -19.12
C ALA A 287 -3.98 7.30 -18.11
N VAL A 288 -4.21 8.60 -18.30
CA VAL A 288 -5.03 9.48 -17.47
C VAL A 288 -6.46 9.54 -18.02
N ASP A 289 -7.43 9.39 -17.13
CA ASP A 289 -8.84 9.67 -17.42
C ASP A 289 -9.19 11.07 -16.91
N ALA A 290 -9.35 11.99 -17.86
CA ALA A 290 -9.70 13.38 -17.63
C ALA A 290 -10.96 13.57 -16.75
N ALA A 291 -11.95 12.69 -16.86
CA ALA A 291 -13.17 12.79 -16.07
C ALA A 291 -12.92 12.46 -14.59
N HIS A 292 -11.93 11.62 -14.28
CA HIS A 292 -11.52 11.34 -12.90
C HIS A 292 -10.76 12.52 -12.30
N VAL A 293 -9.91 13.20 -13.07
CA VAL A 293 -9.22 14.42 -12.63
C VAL A 293 -10.25 15.50 -12.26
N ALA A 294 -11.25 15.73 -13.13
CA ALA A 294 -12.35 16.66 -12.85
C ALA A 294 -13.16 16.26 -11.59
N ARG A 295 -13.50 14.97 -11.43
CA ARG A 295 -14.18 14.49 -10.22
C ARG A 295 -13.36 14.71 -8.95
N ALA A 296 -12.05 14.57 -9.01
CA ALA A 296 -11.19 14.84 -7.87
C ALA A 296 -11.13 16.34 -7.53
N ALA A 297 -11.13 17.21 -8.53
CA ALA A 297 -11.28 18.66 -8.33
C ALA A 297 -12.65 19.00 -7.67
N ASP A 298 -13.74 18.43 -8.17
CA ASP A 298 -15.07 18.59 -7.57
C ASP A 298 -15.10 18.10 -6.11
N ALA A 299 -14.47 16.96 -5.82
CA ALA A 299 -14.34 16.44 -4.47
C ALA A 299 -13.50 17.36 -3.56
N ALA A 300 -12.41 17.93 -4.06
CA ALA A 300 -11.60 18.90 -3.34
C ALA A 300 -12.38 20.18 -3.02
N MET A 301 -13.16 20.70 -3.98
CA MET A 301 -14.04 21.85 -3.77
C MET A 301 -15.15 21.54 -2.77
N ALA A 302 -15.75 20.34 -2.82
CA ALA A 302 -16.75 19.89 -1.85
C ALA A 302 -16.16 19.76 -0.43
N ALA A 303 -14.95 19.21 -0.31
CA ALA A 303 -14.20 19.18 0.95
C ALA A 303 -13.91 20.60 1.47
N ALA A 304 -13.42 21.51 0.61
CA ALA A 304 -13.15 22.90 0.96
C ALA A 304 -14.43 23.65 1.39
N ARG A 305 -15.57 23.40 0.74
CA ARG A 305 -16.90 23.92 1.15
C ARG A 305 -17.26 23.45 2.55
N TRP A 306 -17.10 22.16 2.82
CA TRP A 306 -17.36 21.61 4.15
C TRP A 306 -16.44 22.22 5.20
N VAL A 307 -15.13 22.33 4.94
CA VAL A 307 -14.17 23.00 5.83
C VAL A 307 -14.59 24.46 6.08
N SER A 308 -15.00 25.19 5.04
CA SER A 308 -15.47 26.58 5.15
C SER A 308 -16.69 26.75 6.05
N SER A 309 -17.55 25.73 6.11
CA SER A 309 -18.71 25.71 7.02
C SER A 309 -18.34 25.52 8.49
N GLN A 310 -17.15 24.99 8.79
CA GLN A 310 -16.71 24.75 10.16
C GLN A 310 -16.21 26.05 10.81
N SER A 311 -16.49 26.21 12.11
CA SER A 311 -15.91 27.31 12.91
C SER A 311 -14.46 27.01 13.29
N ARG A 312 -14.13 25.74 13.49
CA ARG A 312 -12.79 25.25 13.84
C ARG A 312 -12.69 23.76 13.49
N ILE A 313 -11.51 23.33 13.06
CA ILE A 313 -11.19 21.91 12.91
C ILE A 313 -10.36 21.43 14.10
N PRO A 314 -10.73 20.33 14.77
CA PRO A 314 -9.92 19.77 15.85
C PRO A 314 -8.53 19.36 15.35
N ARG A 315 -7.50 19.52 16.19
CA ARG A 315 -6.13 19.18 15.83
C ARG A 315 -5.96 17.68 15.53
N PRO A 316 -5.01 17.30 14.66
CA PRO A 316 -4.66 15.90 14.42
C PRO A 316 -4.36 15.14 15.71
N GLY A 317 -4.88 13.91 15.79
CA GLY A 317 -4.78 13.04 16.95
C GLY A 317 -3.97 11.79 16.67
N ARG A 318 -4.03 10.82 17.59
CA ARG A 318 -3.45 9.50 17.38
C ARG A 318 -4.16 8.75 16.24
N PRO A 319 -3.47 7.84 15.54
CA PRO A 319 -4.09 6.98 14.53
C PRO A 319 -5.24 6.16 15.11
N TYR A 320 -6.22 5.85 14.27
CA TYR A 320 -7.40 5.05 14.60
C TYR A 320 -7.74 4.13 13.43
N LEU A 321 -8.48 3.06 13.69
CA LEU A 321 -9.06 2.24 12.62
C LEU A 321 -10.37 2.88 12.18
N ALA A 322 -10.62 2.96 10.88
CA ALA A 322 -11.86 3.47 10.31
C ALA A 322 -12.54 2.41 9.43
N PHE A 323 -13.85 2.27 9.52
CA PHE A 323 -14.61 1.37 8.69
C PHE A 323 -15.79 2.12 8.10
N ASN A 324 -16.07 1.93 6.81
CA ASN A 324 -17.35 2.37 6.24
C ASN A 324 -18.37 1.25 6.45
N VAL A 325 -19.34 1.50 7.33
CA VAL A 325 -20.42 0.57 7.68
C VAL A 325 -21.74 1.27 7.37
N PHE A 326 -22.50 0.74 6.40
CA PHE A 326 -23.77 1.33 5.92
C PHE A 326 -23.68 2.82 5.51
N GLY A 327 -22.56 3.23 4.91
CA GLY A 327 -22.34 4.62 4.49
C GLY A 327 -21.86 5.55 5.60
N GLN A 328 -21.66 5.04 6.83
CA GLN A 328 -21.17 5.80 7.98
C GLN A 328 -19.73 5.43 8.32
N VAL A 329 -18.96 6.41 8.79
CA VAL A 329 -17.57 6.21 9.23
C VAL A 329 -17.55 5.76 10.70
N LEU A 330 -17.34 4.46 10.93
CA LEU A 330 -17.11 3.89 12.24
C LEU A 330 -15.61 3.94 12.56
N ALA A 331 -15.23 4.69 13.60
CA ALA A 331 -13.84 4.76 14.04
C ALA A 331 -13.60 4.04 15.37
N VAL A 332 -12.51 3.30 15.45
CA VAL A 332 -11.99 2.68 16.68
C VAL A 332 -10.75 3.47 17.13
N PRO A 333 -10.87 4.34 18.15
CA PRO A 333 -9.75 5.13 18.64
C PRO A 333 -8.61 4.26 19.17
N TYR A 334 -7.38 4.78 19.13
CA TYR A 334 -6.19 4.10 19.67
C TYR A 334 -6.38 3.59 21.10
N LEU A 335 -6.94 4.41 21.99
CA LEU A 335 -7.13 4.03 23.40
C LEU A 335 -8.09 2.86 23.55
N VAL A 336 -9.14 2.80 22.72
CA VAL A 336 -10.09 1.68 22.70
C VAL A 336 -9.40 0.42 22.19
N ALA A 337 -8.65 0.51 21.08
CA ALA A 337 -7.89 -0.62 20.57
C ALA A 337 -6.88 -1.16 21.60
N ALA A 338 -6.18 -0.26 22.30
CA ALA A 338 -5.24 -0.62 23.37
C ALA A 338 -5.94 -1.25 24.58
N ALA A 339 -7.08 -0.70 25.02
CA ALA A 339 -7.86 -1.24 26.11
C ALA A 339 -8.41 -2.64 25.78
N VAL A 340 -8.92 -2.84 24.56
CA VAL A 340 -9.40 -4.14 24.07
C VAL A 340 -8.25 -5.15 24.02
N ALA A 341 -7.07 -4.77 23.52
CA ALA A 341 -5.91 -5.63 23.51
C ALA A 341 -5.45 -6.05 24.92
N ALA A 342 -5.40 -5.09 25.86
CA ALA A 342 -5.04 -5.36 27.25
C ALA A 342 -6.09 -6.26 27.94
N ALA A 343 -7.39 -5.96 27.77
CA ALA A 343 -8.47 -6.77 28.31
C ALA A 343 -8.47 -8.19 27.74
N ALA A 344 -8.25 -8.35 26.43
CA ALA A 344 -8.14 -9.66 25.79
C ALA A 344 -6.97 -10.47 26.36
N ALA A 345 -5.80 -9.86 26.54
CA ALA A 345 -4.64 -10.53 27.13
C ALA A 345 -4.90 -10.97 28.59
N ILE A 346 -5.47 -10.08 29.40
CA ILE A 346 -5.81 -10.37 30.81
C ILE A 346 -6.86 -11.49 30.89
N LEU A 347 -7.95 -11.39 30.13
CA LEU A 347 -9.00 -12.42 30.11
C LEU A 347 -8.48 -13.74 29.56
N GLY A 348 -7.61 -13.72 28.55
CA GLY A 348 -6.89 -14.88 28.05
C GLY A 348 -6.10 -15.58 29.15
N LEU A 349 -5.27 -14.84 29.90
CA LEU A 349 -4.51 -15.37 31.02
C LEU A 349 -5.41 -15.93 32.13
N LEU A 350 -6.46 -15.17 32.51
CA LEU A 350 -7.42 -15.60 33.52
C LEU A 350 -8.20 -16.85 33.09
N SER A 351 -8.40 -17.07 31.80
CA SER A 351 -9.11 -18.24 31.27
C SER A 351 -8.32 -19.56 31.38
N LEU A 352 -7.00 -19.51 31.57
CA LEU A 352 -6.15 -20.71 31.66
C LEU A 352 -6.49 -21.61 32.86
N GLY A 353 -6.99 -21.02 33.96
CA GLY A 353 -7.41 -21.73 35.17
C GLY A 353 -8.81 -22.34 35.06
N PRO A 354 -9.87 -21.57 34.74
CA PRO A 354 -11.23 -22.10 34.50
C PRO A 354 -11.30 -23.09 33.35
N ALA A 355 -10.43 -22.99 32.33
CA ALA A 355 -10.30 -24.00 31.28
C ALA A 355 -10.05 -25.41 31.86
N GLU A 356 -9.32 -25.48 32.98
CA GLU A 356 -9.10 -26.72 33.71
C GLU A 356 -10.42 -27.26 34.27
N ARG A 357 -11.20 -26.43 34.99
CA ARG A 357 -12.45 -26.86 35.65
C ARG A 357 -13.61 -27.13 34.69
N ALA A 358 -13.76 -26.30 33.65
CA ALA A 358 -14.84 -26.41 32.67
C ALA A 358 -14.73 -27.66 31.79
N LEU A 359 -13.50 -28.14 31.57
CA LEU A 359 -13.22 -29.38 30.83
C LEU A 359 -13.00 -30.58 31.78
N TYR A 360 -12.68 -30.36 33.06
CA TYR A 360 -12.52 -31.42 34.07
C TYR A 360 -13.81 -32.23 34.32
N SER A 361 -14.99 -31.61 34.16
CA SER A 361 -16.27 -32.32 34.28
C SER A 361 -16.61 -33.16 33.04
N GLN A 362 -15.85 -33.01 31.94
CA GLN A 362 -16.11 -33.66 30.66
C GLN A 362 -15.01 -34.64 30.23
N PHE A 363 -13.78 -34.52 30.73
CA PHE A 363 -12.63 -35.31 30.25
C PHE A 363 -11.80 -35.88 31.41
N THR A 364 -11.57 -37.20 31.39
CA THR A 364 -10.82 -37.94 32.41
C THR A 364 -9.32 -37.59 32.44
N ARG A 365 -8.78 -37.47 33.67
CA ARG A 365 -7.37 -37.29 34.10
C ARG A 365 -6.31 -37.06 33.02
N VAL A 366 -5.83 -35.81 32.92
CA VAL A 366 -4.63 -35.43 32.15
C VAL A 366 -3.36 -35.67 32.98
N ARG A 367 -2.34 -36.33 32.41
CA ARG A 367 -0.99 -36.50 33.01
C ARG A 367 -0.01 -35.43 32.47
N PRO A 368 0.97 -34.98 33.27
CA PRO A 368 1.90 -33.90 32.92
C PRO A 368 2.86 -34.19 31.73
N GLY A 369 3.03 -35.45 31.31
CA GLY A 369 3.85 -35.81 30.14
C GLY A 369 3.30 -35.40 28.76
N ASN A 370 2.10 -34.80 28.71
CA ASN A 370 1.36 -34.57 27.46
C ASN A 370 1.60 -33.20 26.81
N VAL A 371 2.26 -32.25 27.48
CA VAL A 371 2.58 -30.93 26.89
C VAL A 371 3.58 -31.06 25.75
N LEU A 372 4.65 -31.85 25.92
CA LEU A 372 5.64 -32.10 24.87
C LEU A 372 5.01 -32.79 23.66
N ARG A 373 4.05 -33.70 23.88
CA ARG A 373 3.27 -34.34 22.81
C ARG A 373 2.32 -33.37 22.11
N ALA A 374 1.69 -32.45 22.85
CA ALA A 374 0.88 -31.38 22.25
C ALA A 374 1.73 -30.42 21.41
N LEU A 375 2.94 -30.10 21.87
CA LEU A 375 3.92 -29.29 21.14
C LEU A 375 4.38 -30.01 19.87
N ALA A 376 4.69 -31.31 19.96
CA ALA A 376 5.05 -32.14 18.81
C ALA A 376 3.89 -32.31 17.81
N ALA A 377 2.65 -32.48 18.28
CA ALA A 377 1.46 -32.53 17.43
C ALA A 377 1.20 -31.18 16.75
N THR A 378 1.40 -30.07 17.47
CA THR A 378 1.32 -28.72 16.90
C THR A 378 2.38 -28.52 15.83
N LEU A 379 3.64 -28.92 16.09
CA LEU A 379 4.73 -28.88 15.12
C LEU A 379 4.46 -29.78 13.89
N ALA A 380 3.87 -30.96 14.09
CA ALA A 380 3.47 -31.84 12.99
C ALA A 380 2.35 -31.22 12.15
N VAL A 381 1.36 -30.59 12.78
CA VAL A 381 0.30 -29.82 12.08
C VAL A 381 0.92 -28.63 11.34
N CYS A 382 1.89 -27.93 11.93
CA CYS A 382 2.65 -26.88 11.25
C CYS A 382 3.42 -27.42 10.04
N ALA A 383 4.08 -28.57 10.16
CA ALA A 383 4.82 -29.20 9.07
C ALA A 383 3.89 -29.65 7.94
N VAL A 384 2.71 -30.19 8.26
CA VAL A 384 1.69 -30.57 7.27
C VAL A 384 1.06 -29.33 6.63
N LEU A 385 0.73 -28.29 7.41
CA LEU A 385 0.28 -27.00 6.88
C LEU A 385 1.34 -26.40 5.96
N ALA A 386 2.61 -26.39 6.35
CA ALA A 386 3.71 -25.90 5.52
C ALA A 386 3.85 -26.73 4.22
N ALA A 387 3.79 -28.06 4.31
CA ALA A 387 3.83 -28.95 3.16
C ALA A 387 2.60 -28.81 2.25
N VAL A 388 1.44 -28.39 2.77
CA VAL A 388 0.22 -28.13 1.99
C VAL A 388 0.19 -26.71 1.41
N LEU A 389 0.76 -25.75 2.12
CA LEU A 389 1.00 -24.42 1.57
C LEU A 389 1.96 -24.52 0.38
N TRP A 390 2.90 -25.47 0.44
CA TRP A 390 3.69 -25.90 -0.72
C TRP A 390 2.84 -26.54 -1.83
N THR A 391 1.78 -27.30 -1.52
CA THR A 391 0.87 -27.81 -2.55
C THR A 391 -0.09 -26.76 -3.11
N SER A 392 -0.28 -25.61 -2.45
CA SER A 392 -0.99 -24.45 -3.03
C SER A 392 -0.13 -23.68 -4.04
N PHE A 393 1.19 -23.83 -3.93
CA PHE A 393 2.16 -23.37 -4.92
C PHE A 393 2.23 -24.29 -6.16
N VAL A 394 1.85 -25.56 -6.04
CA VAL A 394 1.83 -26.50 -7.17
C VAL A 394 0.84 -26.07 -8.27
N PRO A 395 -0.42 -25.65 -8.00
CA PRO A 395 -1.29 -25.06 -9.00
C PRO A 395 -0.70 -23.85 -9.70
N SER A 396 0.02 -22.97 -8.99
CA SER A 396 0.70 -21.84 -9.62
C SER A 396 1.91 -22.26 -10.46
N LEU A 397 2.68 -23.26 -10.04
CA LEU A 397 3.74 -23.87 -10.86
C LEU A 397 3.17 -24.55 -12.12
N ILE A 398 2.05 -25.27 -11.99
CA ILE A 398 1.38 -25.92 -13.12
C ILE A 398 0.82 -24.86 -14.07
N LEU A 399 0.12 -23.84 -13.55
CA LEU A 399 -0.38 -22.74 -14.36
C LEU A 399 0.78 -22.01 -15.04
N GLY A 400 1.88 -21.78 -14.30
CA GLY A 400 3.11 -21.20 -14.81
C GLY A 400 3.82 -22.09 -15.82
N ALA A 401 3.72 -23.43 -15.74
CA ALA A 401 4.30 -24.34 -16.73
C ALA A 401 3.43 -24.47 -17.99
N VAL A 402 2.11 -24.57 -17.83
CA VAL A 402 1.12 -24.73 -18.89
C VAL A 402 0.98 -23.44 -19.70
N ARG A 403 0.84 -22.30 -19.01
CA ARG A 403 0.74 -20.98 -19.64
C ARG A 403 2.08 -20.28 -19.79
N GLY A 404 3.12 -20.83 -19.17
CA GLY A 404 4.50 -20.39 -19.29
C GLY A 404 4.82 -19.03 -18.64
N LEU A 405 4.00 -18.61 -17.67
CA LEU A 405 4.14 -17.37 -16.92
C LEU A 405 4.91 -17.63 -15.63
N GLU A 406 5.78 -16.71 -15.22
CA GLU A 406 6.52 -16.84 -13.96
C GLU A 406 5.64 -16.43 -12.78
N ARG A 407 4.77 -15.41 -12.94
CA ARG A 407 4.04 -14.80 -11.81
C ARG A 407 2.56 -14.51 -12.11
N PRO A 408 1.72 -15.53 -12.35
CA PRO A 408 0.30 -15.34 -12.69
C PRO A 408 -0.53 -14.65 -11.59
N TRP A 409 -0.03 -14.57 -10.36
CA TRP A 409 -0.68 -13.88 -9.25
C TRP A 409 -0.51 -12.36 -9.26
N ASN A 410 0.38 -11.79 -10.10
CA ASN A 410 0.53 -10.32 -10.19
C ASN A 410 -0.77 -9.64 -10.64
N ALA A 411 -1.50 -10.26 -11.57
CA ALA A 411 -2.79 -9.75 -12.03
C ALA A 411 -3.93 -10.00 -11.03
N TYR A 412 -3.86 -11.08 -10.24
CA TYR A 412 -4.96 -11.51 -9.37
C TYR A 412 -4.50 -12.02 -8.00
N PRO A 413 -3.84 -11.21 -7.15
CA PRO A 413 -3.24 -11.69 -5.90
C PRO A 413 -4.28 -12.27 -4.92
N ILE A 414 -5.49 -11.69 -4.87
CA ILE A 414 -6.55 -12.09 -3.94
C ILE A 414 -7.11 -13.50 -4.27
N PRO A 415 -7.49 -13.82 -5.52
CA PRO A 415 -7.88 -15.18 -5.90
C PRO A 415 -6.84 -16.26 -5.55
N PHE A 416 -5.56 -16.01 -5.79
CA PHE A 416 -4.48 -16.96 -5.46
C PHE A 416 -4.36 -17.15 -3.94
N ALA A 417 -4.43 -16.07 -3.16
CA ALA A 417 -4.43 -16.13 -1.70
C ALA A 417 -5.62 -16.92 -1.15
N ALA A 418 -6.82 -16.70 -1.71
CA ALA A 418 -8.03 -17.39 -1.28
C ALA A 418 -7.98 -18.89 -1.57
N ALA A 419 -7.48 -19.28 -2.76
CA ALA A 419 -7.28 -20.69 -3.11
C ALA A 419 -6.29 -21.36 -2.15
N GLY A 420 -5.14 -20.74 -1.90
CA GLY A 420 -4.13 -21.26 -0.97
C GLY A 420 -4.63 -21.39 0.47
N ALA A 421 -5.34 -20.38 0.97
CA ALA A 421 -5.95 -20.42 2.30
C ALA A 421 -7.00 -21.55 2.43
N THR A 422 -7.80 -21.77 1.40
CA THR A 422 -8.84 -22.81 1.40
C THR A 422 -8.22 -24.21 1.34
N CYS A 423 -7.19 -24.41 0.51
CA CYS A 423 -6.37 -25.64 0.50
C CYS A 423 -5.79 -25.93 1.89
N ALA A 424 -5.14 -24.93 2.51
CA ALA A 424 -4.54 -25.07 3.83
C ALA A 424 -5.57 -25.53 4.87
N LEU A 425 -6.76 -24.91 4.86
CA LEU A 425 -7.84 -25.22 5.79
C LEU A 425 -8.39 -26.64 5.55
N PHE A 426 -8.62 -27.04 4.30
CA PHE A 426 -9.08 -28.38 3.94
C PHE A 426 -8.14 -29.46 4.46
N PHE A 427 -6.83 -29.36 4.18
CA PHE A 427 -5.89 -30.38 4.63
C PHE A 427 -5.60 -30.32 6.12
N ALA A 428 -5.68 -29.15 6.77
CA ALA A 428 -5.67 -29.08 8.23
C ALA A 428 -6.82 -29.89 8.83
N VAL A 429 -8.02 -29.77 8.26
CA VAL A 429 -9.20 -30.57 8.68
C VAL A 429 -8.98 -32.07 8.41
N VAL A 430 -8.39 -32.45 7.27
CA VAL A 430 -8.08 -33.85 6.94
C VAL A 430 -7.02 -34.44 7.87
N ALA A 431 -5.90 -33.75 8.08
CA ALA A 431 -4.82 -34.17 8.97
C ALA A 431 -5.33 -34.33 10.41
N MET A 432 -6.14 -33.39 10.87
CA MET A 432 -6.82 -33.49 12.14
C MET A 432 -7.76 -34.70 12.16
N SER A 433 -8.54 -34.93 11.10
CA SER A 433 -9.49 -36.06 10.97
C SER A 433 -8.81 -37.43 10.98
N LEU A 434 -7.56 -37.53 10.50
CA LEU A 434 -6.76 -38.75 10.48
C LEU A 434 -6.10 -39.08 11.84
N ALA A 435 -5.91 -38.10 12.72
CA ALA A 435 -5.19 -38.27 14.00
C ALA A 435 -5.87 -39.17 15.07
N GLY A 436 -6.97 -39.86 14.76
CA GLY A 436 -7.70 -40.76 15.67
C GLY A 436 -8.46 -40.02 16.80
N THR A 437 -9.65 -40.50 17.17
CA THR A 437 -10.50 -39.85 18.18
C THR A 437 -9.94 -39.94 19.60
N GLY A 438 -9.27 -41.05 19.95
CA GLY A 438 -8.74 -41.30 21.30
C GLY A 438 -7.54 -40.42 21.70
N ALA A 439 -6.65 -40.07 20.77
CA ALA A 439 -5.53 -39.17 21.03
C ALA A 439 -5.96 -37.70 21.18
N ARG A 440 -7.10 -37.32 20.59
CA ARG A 440 -7.61 -35.94 20.63
C ARG A 440 -8.05 -35.55 22.04
N ASP A 441 -8.80 -36.41 22.74
CA ASP A 441 -9.36 -36.07 24.05
C ASP A 441 -8.26 -35.80 25.10
N GLU A 442 -7.13 -36.51 25.06
CA GLU A 442 -5.99 -36.28 25.95
C GLU A 442 -5.18 -35.00 25.64
N LEU A 443 -5.27 -34.50 24.40
CA LEU A 443 -4.51 -33.35 23.91
C LEU A 443 -5.32 -32.05 23.87
N ARG A 444 -6.65 -32.07 24.02
CA ARG A 444 -7.51 -30.87 23.92
C ARG A 444 -7.10 -29.75 24.88
N LEU A 445 -6.94 -30.06 26.16
CA LEU A 445 -6.61 -29.06 27.18
C LEU A 445 -5.21 -28.43 26.96
N PRO A 446 -4.12 -29.20 26.77
CA PRO A 446 -2.81 -28.60 26.48
C PRO A 446 -2.79 -27.85 25.15
N LEU A 447 -3.49 -28.32 24.10
CA LEU A 447 -3.63 -27.58 22.84
C LEU A 447 -4.35 -26.24 23.03
N LEU A 448 -5.43 -26.20 23.82
CA LEU A 448 -6.15 -24.96 24.13
C LEU A 448 -5.28 -23.97 24.91
N ARG A 449 -4.49 -24.44 25.87
CA ARG A 449 -3.56 -23.57 26.64
C ARG A 449 -2.47 -22.99 25.74
N VAL A 450 -1.83 -23.81 24.92
CA VAL A 450 -0.82 -23.37 23.96
C VAL A 450 -1.44 -22.38 22.95
N SER A 451 -2.64 -22.68 22.46
CA SER A 451 -3.41 -21.80 21.58
C SER A 451 -3.63 -20.42 22.20
N ILE A 452 -4.16 -20.33 23.42
CA ILE A 452 -4.41 -19.06 24.11
C ILE A 452 -3.11 -18.28 24.31
N LEU A 453 -2.01 -18.95 24.70
CA LEU A 453 -0.71 -18.31 24.86
C LEU A 453 -0.16 -17.77 23.53
N LEU A 454 -0.30 -18.53 22.43
CA LEU A 454 0.09 -18.08 21.09
C LEU A 454 -0.77 -16.90 20.61
N GLN A 455 -2.07 -16.90 20.91
CA GLN A 455 -2.96 -15.77 20.60
C GLN A 455 -2.58 -14.52 21.40
N ILE A 456 -2.23 -14.64 22.69
CA ILE A 456 -1.72 -13.52 23.51
C ILE A 456 -0.41 -13.00 22.93
N ALA A 457 0.53 -13.88 22.59
CA ALA A 457 1.79 -13.50 21.96
C ALA A 457 1.55 -12.75 20.64
N LEU A 458 0.60 -13.22 19.81
CA LEU A 458 0.19 -12.56 18.57
C LEU A 458 -0.39 -11.15 18.83
N VAL A 459 -1.21 -10.97 19.88
CA VAL A 459 -1.71 -9.65 20.29
C VAL A 459 -0.57 -8.71 20.68
N CYS A 460 0.37 -9.18 21.51
CA CYS A 460 1.52 -8.39 21.96
C CYS A 460 2.43 -7.99 20.78
N LEU A 461 2.74 -8.94 19.89
CA LEU A 461 3.52 -8.69 18.68
C LEU A 461 2.84 -7.68 17.75
N ALA A 462 1.54 -7.87 17.48
CA ALA A 462 0.76 -6.94 16.67
C ALA A 462 0.68 -5.54 17.28
N PHE A 463 0.64 -5.43 18.62
CA PHE A 463 0.64 -4.15 19.32
C PHE A 463 1.99 -3.42 19.18
N GLY A 464 3.10 -4.15 19.32
CA GLY A 464 4.44 -3.61 19.11
C GLY A 464 4.67 -3.13 17.67
N ALA A 465 4.22 -3.93 16.69
CA ALA A 465 4.45 -3.65 15.28
C ALA A 465 3.51 -2.58 14.69
N VAL A 466 2.20 -2.69 14.96
CA VAL A 466 1.16 -1.96 14.21
C VAL A 466 0.25 -1.13 15.14
N ARG A 467 0.44 -1.21 16.46
CA ARG A 467 -0.34 -0.47 17.47
C ARG A 467 -1.84 -0.75 17.39
N THR A 468 -2.61 0.06 16.66
CA THR A 468 -4.06 -0.12 16.45
C THR A 468 -4.39 -1.45 15.78
N GLY A 469 -3.45 -2.01 15.00
CA GLY A 469 -3.60 -3.34 14.39
C GLY A 469 -3.80 -4.47 15.40
N ALA A 470 -3.37 -4.33 16.66
CA ALA A 470 -3.60 -5.34 17.70
C ALA A 470 -5.08 -5.62 18.00
N PHE A 471 -5.97 -4.70 17.62
CA PHE A 471 -7.40 -4.85 17.78
C PHE A 471 -7.93 -6.15 17.15
N PHE A 472 -7.41 -6.54 15.99
CA PHE A 472 -7.89 -7.72 15.27
C PHE A 472 -7.54 -9.05 15.97
N PRO A 473 -6.27 -9.36 16.30
CA PRO A 473 -5.97 -10.57 17.07
C PRO A 473 -6.58 -10.53 18.47
N ALA A 474 -6.77 -9.34 19.08
CA ALA A 474 -7.45 -9.22 20.36
C ALA A 474 -8.93 -9.64 20.27
N LEU A 475 -9.62 -9.22 19.21
CA LEU A 475 -10.99 -9.66 18.93
C LEU A 475 -11.08 -11.17 18.72
N GLY A 476 -10.13 -11.77 18.00
CA GLY A 476 -10.04 -13.22 17.84
C GLY A 476 -9.87 -13.95 19.18
N LEU A 477 -9.01 -13.43 20.06
CA LEU A 477 -8.78 -13.98 21.39
C LEU A 477 -10.03 -13.88 22.28
N LEU A 478 -10.75 -12.76 22.23
CA LEU A 478 -12.01 -12.60 22.95
C LEU A 478 -13.09 -13.57 22.45
N LEU A 479 -13.15 -13.84 21.15
CA LEU A 479 -14.05 -14.86 20.58
C LEU A 479 -13.69 -16.28 21.07
N THR A 480 -12.39 -16.60 21.15
CA THR A 480 -11.91 -17.87 21.71
C THR A 480 -12.30 -18.02 23.19
N VAL A 481 -12.05 -17.00 24.01
CA VAL A 481 -12.42 -16.99 25.43
C VAL A 481 -13.94 -17.04 25.61
N GLY A 482 -14.69 -16.33 24.76
CA GLY A 482 -16.16 -16.36 24.75
C GLY A 482 -16.71 -17.75 24.39
N ALA A 483 -16.09 -18.44 23.44
CA ALA A 483 -16.45 -19.81 23.09
C ALA A 483 -16.20 -20.79 24.26
N LEU A 484 -15.08 -20.65 24.97
CA LEU A 484 -14.78 -21.43 26.17
C LEU A 484 -15.82 -21.20 27.28
N ALA A 485 -16.29 -19.96 27.45
CA ALA A 485 -17.27 -19.59 28.47
C ALA A 485 -18.74 -19.94 28.11
N ALA A 486 -19.06 -20.05 26.82
CA ALA A 486 -20.40 -20.38 26.35
C ALA A 486 -20.77 -21.85 26.65
N PRO A 487 -22.03 -22.17 26.98
CA PRO A 487 -22.48 -23.55 27.15
C PRO A 487 -22.41 -24.35 25.84
N ASP A 488 -22.42 -25.69 25.94
CA ASP A 488 -22.45 -26.57 24.77
C ASP A 488 -23.69 -26.30 23.90
N GLY A 489 -23.46 -25.91 22.65
CA GLY A 489 -24.54 -25.50 21.76
C GLY A 489 -24.05 -24.77 20.51
N PRO A 490 -24.99 -24.25 19.70
CA PRO A 490 -24.68 -23.56 18.45
C PRO A 490 -23.85 -22.29 18.66
N LEU A 491 -24.06 -21.58 19.78
CA LEU A 491 -23.34 -20.34 20.10
C LEU A 491 -21.83 -20.57 20.34
N ARG A 492 -21.45 -21.59 21.12
CA ARG A 492 -20.04 -21.97 21.33
C ARG A 492 -19.35 -22.25 20.00
N ARG A 493 -20.01 -23.03 19.14
CA ARG A 493 -19.49 -23.35 17.80
C ARG A 493 -19.34 -22.09 16.96
N LEU A 494 -20.37 -21.25 16.89
CA LEU A 494 -20.32 -20.00 16.12
C LEU A 494 -19.15 -19.10 16.53
N LEU A 495 -18.95 -18.88 17.84
CA LEU A 495 -17.86 -18.06 18.36
C LEU A 495 -16.48 -18.64 18.01
N ALA A 496 -16.29 -19.95 18.19
CA ALA A 496 -15.04 -20.62 17.85
C ALA A 496 -14.75 -20.55 16.33
N TRP A 497 -15.79 -20.63 15.50
CA TRP A 497 -15.69 -20.50 14.04
C TRP A 497 -15.33 -19.08 13.57
N LEU A 498 -15.81 -18.05 14.28
CA LEU A 498 -15.52 -16.66 13.96
C LEU A 498 -14.15 -16.19 14.47
N ALA A 499 -13.60 -16.82 15.51
CA ALA A 499 -12.33 -16.46 16.14
C ALA A 499 -11.12 -16.28 15.19
N PRO A 500 -10.88 -17.12 14.16
CA PRO A 500 -9.76 -16.93 13.23
C PRO A 500 -9.94 -15.74 12.26
N LEU A 501 -11.17 -15.29 11.99
CA LEU A 501 -11.45 -14.33 10.92
C LEU A 501 -10.76 -12.97 11.12
N PRO A 502 -10.79 -12.34 12.31
CA PRO A 502 -10.14 -11.04 12.52
C PRO A 502 -8.63 -11.09 12.28
N ALA A 503 -7.93 -12.09 12.84
CA ALA A 503 -6.49 -12.23 12.69
C ALA A 503 -6.08 -12.60 11.26
N GLY A 504 -6.84 -13.47 10.60
CA GLY A 504 -6.65 -13.79 9.18
C GLY A 504 -6.85 -12.57 8.29
N TRP A 505 -7.86 -11.75 8.55
CA TRP A 505 -8.08 -10.48 7.83
C TRP A 505 -6.91 -9.52 7.98
N LEU A 506 -6.38 -9.35 9.21
CA LEU A 506 -5.21 -8.51 9.45
C LEU A 506 -3.99 -9.05 8.72
N ALA A 507 -3.76 -10.37 8.74
CA ALA A 507 -2.64 -10.99 8.04
C ALA A 507 -2.71 -10.77 6.53
N ILE A 508 -3.90 -10.94 5.93
CA ILE A 508 -4.13 -10.65 4.50
C ILE A 508 -3.88 -9.18 4.18
N ARG A 509 -4.34 -8.25 5.04
CA ARG A 509 -4.16 -6.80 4.84
C ARG A 509 -2.72 -6.35 5.03
N ALA A 510 -2.06 -6.83 6.09
CA ALA A 510 -0.65 -6.59 6.34
C ALA A 510 0.19 -7.11 5.17
N ALA A 511 -0.11 -8.30 4.69
CA ALA A 511 0.55 -8.84 3.52
C ALA A 511 0.18 -8.09 2.23
N GLY A 512 -1.01 -7.52 2.06
CA GLY A 512 -1.31 -6.63 0.93
C GLY A 512 -0.48 -5.33 0.92
N GLY A 513 -0.05 -4.87 2.10
CA GLY A 513 0.89 -3.75 2.26
C GLY A 513 2.36 -4.16 2.10
N VAL A 514 2.74 -5.34 2.61
CA VAL A 514 4.12 -5.87 2.60
C VAL A 514 4.47 -6.60 1.31
N ALA A 515 3.49 -7.16 0.58
CA ALA A 515 3.64 -7.90 -0.70
C ALA A 515 4.25 -7.09 -1.83
N ARG A 516 4.42 -5.78 -1.62
CA ARG A 516 5.07 -4.84 -2.55
C ARG A 516 6.48 -4.45 -2.12
N SER A 517 7.11 -5.23 -1.23
CA SER A 517 8.52 -5.09 -0.88
C SER A 517 9.33 -6.22 -1.49
N ALA A 518 10.53 -5.91 -2.00
CA ALA A 518 11.43 -6.82 -2.72
C ALA A 518 11.75 -8.14 -1.96
N LEU A 519 11.59 -8.17 -0.64
CA LEU A 519 11.76 -9.38 0.19
C LEU A 519 10.73 -10.47 -0.17
N ILE A 520 9.56 -10.10 -0.67
CA ILE A 520 8.50 -11.03 -1.06
C ILE A 520 8.69 -11.54 -2.51
N ASP A 521 9.39 -10.81 -3.36
CA ASP A 521 9.81 -11.31 -4.68
C ASP A 521 10.80 -12.48 -4.56
N ALA A 522 11.64 -12.50 -3.51
CA ALA A 522 12.59 -13.56 -3.24
C ALA A 522 11.97 -14.84 -2.65
N LEU A 523 10.78 -14.73 -2.05
CA LEU A 523 10.08 -15.83 -1.38
C LEU A 523 8.76 -16.22 -2.07
N GLU A 524 8.51 -15.67 -3.27
CA GLU A 524 7.27 -15.72 -4.04
C GLU A 524 6.02 -15.29 -3.23
N VAL A 525 5.41 -14.18 -3.65
CA VAL A 525 4.25 -13.52 -3.02
C VAL A 525 3.20 -14.45 -2.40
N PRO A 526 2.74 -15.53 -3.08
CA PRO A 526 1.73 -16.42 -2.53
C PRO A 526 2.22 -17.20 -1.31
N ILE A 527 3.48 -17.63 -1.29
CA ILE A 527 4.03 -18.48 -0.22
C ILE A 527 4.16 -17.67 1.06
N VAL A 528 4.73 -16.46 0.99
CA VAL A 528 4.87 -15.59 2.17
C VAL A 528 3.51 -15.22 2.74
N LEU A 529 2.57 -14.82 1.88
CA LEU A 529 1.20 -14.48 2.29
C LEU A 529 0.53 -15.68 2.98
N CYS A 530 0.67 -16.88 2.40
CA CYS A 530 0.16 -18.11 2.97
C CYS A 530 0.77 -18.42 4.35
N LEU A 531 2.09 -18.31 4.49
CA LEU A 531 2.79 -18.57 5.76
C LEU A 531 2.40 -17.55 6.83
N LEU A 532 2.27 -16.27 6.47
CA LEU A 532 1.82 -15.21 7.37
C LEU A 532 0.37 -15.44 7.84
N VAL A 533 -0.53 -15.77 6.91
CA VAL A 533 -1.92 -16.09 7.24
C VAL A 533 -1.97 -17.34 8.11
N ALA A 534 -1.21 -18.38 7.79
CA ALA A 534 -1.16 -19.61 8.58
C ALA A 534 -0.62 -19.37 9.98
N ALA A 535 0.46 -18.61 10.14
CA ALA A 535 1.01 -18.24 11.45
C ALA A 535 0.00 -17.44 12.28
N ALA A 536 -0.78 -16.56 11.65
CA ALA A 536 -1.82 -15.78 12.32
C ALA A 536 -3.08 -16.61 12.66
N VAL A 537 -3.47 -17.56 11.80
CA VAL A 537 -4.72 -18.33 11.92
C VAL A 537 -4.55 -19.60 12.75
N LEU A 538 -3.36 -20.22 12.74
CA LEU A 538 -3.05 -21.47 13.43
C LEU A 538 -3.43 -21.44 14.93
N PRO A 539 -3.09 -20.39 15.72
CA PRO A 539 -3.48 -20.32 17.12
C PRO A 539 -4.99 -20.48 17.31
N TYR A 540 -5.81 -19.98 16.38
CA TYR A 540 -7.27 -20.07 16.45
C TYR A 540 -7.79 -21.42 15.99
N VAL A 541 -7.14 -22.06 15.00
CA VAL A 541 -7.49 -23.43 14.56
C VAL A 541 -7.25 -24.43 15.68
N LEU A 542 -6.15 -24.30 16.42
CA LEU A 542 -5.88 -25.13 17.61
C LEU A 542 -6.97 -24.96 18.68
N ALA A 543 -7.44 -23.73 18.89
CA ALA A 543 -8.56 -23.45 19.79
C ALA A 543 -9.87 -24.09 19.28
N LEU A 544 -10.19 -23.94 17.99
CA LEU A 544 -11.38 -24.53 17.39
C LEU A 544 -11.40 -26.06 17.58
N VAL A 545 -10.29 -26.73 17.26
CA VAL A 545 -10.11 -28.17 17.45
C VAL A 545 -10.33 -28.59 18.90
N ALA A 546 -9.82 -27.82 19.84
CA ALA A 546 -9.96 -28.10 21.27
C ALA A 546 -11.39 -27.86 21.79
N LEU A 547 -12.12 -26.89 21.23
CA LEU A 547 -13.45 -26.48 21.67
C LEU A 547 -14.60 -27.24 21.00
N THR A 548 -14.35 -27.94 19.88
CA THR A 548 -15.35 -28.80 19.23
C THR A 548 -15.24 -30.26 19.71
N PRO A 549 -16.27 -30.83 20.35
CA PRO A 549 -16.23 -32.22 20.79
C PRO A 549 -16.19 -33.18 19.59
N GLY A 550 -15.43 -34.26 19.73
CA GLY A 550 -15.44 -35.39 18.79
C GLY A 550 -16.78 -36.11 18.86
N SER A 551 -17.38 -36.41 17.70
CA SER A 551 -18.57 -37.26 17.63
C SER A 551 -18.17 -38.71 17.97
N GLY A 552 -18.11 -39.04 19.26
CA GLY A 552 -17.74 -40.36 19.74
C GLY A 552 -18.22 -40.59 21.16
N GLN A 553 -19.31 -41.36 21.26
CA GLN A 553 -19.93 -41.92 22.47
C GLN A 553 -20.47 -40.92 23.51
N GLU A 554 -21.77 -40.59 23.38
CA GLU A 554 -22.62 -40.49 24.57
C GLU A 554 -22.64 -41.87 25.25
N GLN A 555 -21.72 -42.10 26.20
CA GLN A 555 -22.00 -43.05 27.26
C GLN A 555 -22.83 -42.31 28.29
N SER A 556 -24.15 -42.54 28.26
CA SER A 556 -25.04 -42.13 29.34
C SER A 556 -24.64 -42.87 30.61
N ILE A 557 -23.85 -42.23 31.47
CA ILE A 557 -23.73 -42.67 32.86
C ILE A 557 -24.99 -42.20 33.55
N ALA A 558 -25.99 -43.08 33.63
CA ALA A 558 -27.12 -42.87 34.51
C ALA A 558 -26.60 -42.93 35.96
N ALA A 559 -26.80 -41.85 36.70
CA ALA A 559 -26.56 -41.79 38.13
C ALA A 559 -27.42 -42.85 38.82
N GLY A 560 -26.77 -43.69 39.62
CA GLY A 560 -27.43 -44.77 40.35
C GLY A 560 -28.26 -44.26 41.52
N ASP A 561 -29.23 -45.09 41.91
CA ASP A 561 -29.74 -45.10 43.27
C ASP A 561 -29.92 -46.55 43.75
N SER A 562 -29.48 -46.79 44.99
CA SER A 562 -29.78 -47.90 45.90
C SER A 562 -29.00 -49.24 45.88
N MET A 563 -28.30 -49.45 47.01
CA MET A 563 -28.07 -50.66 47.84
C MET A 563 -26.98 -51.70 47.50
N PRO A 564 -26.28 -52.26 48.54
CA PRO A 564 -25.13 -53.13 48.39
C PRO A 564 -25.52 -54.62 48.33
N GLY A 565 -24.87 -55.35 47.42
CA GLY A 565 -24.85 -56.81 47.44
C GLY A 565 -25.82 -57.49 46.47
N VAL A 566 -25.56 -57.41 45.16
CA VAL A 566 -26.03 -58.41 44.19
C VAL A 566 -24.98 -58.56 43.07
N THR A 567 -24.48 -59.77 42.90
CA THR A 567 -23.65 -60.19 41.77
C THR A 567 -24.49 -60.21 40.49
N LEU A 568 -24.25 -59.25 39.59
CA LEU A 568 -24.92 -59.23 38.28
C LEU A 568 -24.03 -59.88 37.20
N ARG A 569 -24.40 -61.13 36.87
CA ARG A 569 -23.99 -61.86 35.67
C ARG A 569 -24.29 -61.03 34.42
N GLN A 570 -23.27 -60.86 33.58
CA GLN A 570 -23.40 -60.47 32.18
C GLN A 570 -24.41 -61.38 31.47
N TYR A 571 -25.46 -60.79 30.88
CA TYR A 571 -26.29 -61.45 29.88
C TYR A 571 -25.91 -60.90 28.51
N ASP A 572 -25.22 -61.73 27.73
CA ASP A 572 -25.18 -61.60 26.28
C ASP A 572 -26.58 -61.91 25.73
N ARG A 573 -27.19 -60.96 25.01
CA ARG A 573 -28.38 -61.22 24.19
C ARG A 573 -27.97 -61.20 22.72
N HIS A 574 -27.65 -62.37 22.20
CA HIS A 574 -27.94 -62.69 20.80
C HIS A 574 -29.44 -63.00 20.69
N GLY A 575 -30.15 -62.25 19.85
CA GLY A 575 -31.57 -62.45 19.54
C GLY A 575 -31.92 -61.83 18.19
N ALA A 576 -32.57 -62.63 17.34
CA ALA A 576 -32.73 -62.43 15.90
C ALA A 576 -33.66 -61.28 15.47
N ARG A 577 -33.40 -60.79 14.25
CA ARG A 577 -34.26 -59.98 13.36
C ARG A 577 -34.84 -58.68 13.94
N GLY A 578 -34.12 -57.60 13.66
CA GLY A 578 -34.64 -56.24 13.62
C GLY A 578 -33.48 -55.29 13.37
N MET A 579 -33.30 -54.83 12.11
CA MET A 579 -32.29 -53.81 11.81
C MET A 579 -32.55 -52.56 12.65
N PRO A 580 -31.62 -52.09 13.50
CA PRO A 580 -31.64 -50.70 13.88
C PRO A 580 -31.16 -49.91 12.66
N ALA A 581 -32.06 -49.17 12.02
CA ALA A 581 -31.69 -48.13 11.08
C ALA A 581 -30.96 -47.03 11.87
N HIS A 582 -29.65 -47.22 12.10
CA HIS A 582 -28.75 -46.13 12.40
C HIS A 582 -28.76 -45.22 11.16
N ARG A 583 -29.65 -44.22 11.14
CA ARG A 583 -29.39 -43.00 10.41
C ARG A 583 -28.10 -42.44 11.02
N ARG A 584 -26.96 -42.80 10.42
CA ARG A 584 -25.71 -42.05 10.56
C ARG A 584 -26.09 -40.62 10.19
N ARG A 585 -26.37 -39.78 11.19
CA ARG A 585 -26.22 -38.34 11.02
C ARG A 585 -24.77 -38.18 10.62
N GLU A 586 -24.52 -37.87 9.36
CA GLU A 586 -23.19 -37.51 8.90
C GLU A 586 -22.64 -36.48 9.88
N SER A 587 -21.45 -36.75 10.41
CA SER A 587 -20.86 -35.84 11.37
C SER A 587 -20.70 -34.49 10.67
N PRO A 588 -21.03 -33.37 11.32
CA PRO A 588 -20.90 -32.04 10.71
C PRO A 588 -19.46 -31.78 10.21
N GLY A 589 -18.45 -32.50 10.71
CA GLY A 589 -17.09 -32.47 10.21
C GLY A 589 -16.89 -33.09 8.82
N ILE A 590 -17.63 -34.15 8.46
CA ILE A 590 -17.55 -34.77 7.13
C ILE A 590 -18.19 -33.85 6.08
N ALA A 591 -19.36 -33.27 6.38
CA ALA A 591 -20.03 -32.33 5.48
C ALA A 591 -19.19 -31.06 5.23
N LEU A 592 -18.55 -30.53 6.27
CA LEU A 592 -17.60 -29.42 6.16
C LEU A 592 -16.36 -29.79 5.33
N MET A 593 -15.79 -30.98 5.54
CA MET A 593 -14.66 -31.48 4.76
C MET A 593 -15.01 -31.55 3.27
N TRP A 594 -16.20 -32.06 2.93
CA TRP A 594 -16.69 -32.08 1.55
C TRP A 594 -16.93 -30.68 0.99
N ALA A 595 -17.51 -29.76 1.78
CA ALA A 595 -17.74 -28.39 1.35
C ALA A 595 -16.42 -27.64 1.08
N LEU A 596 -15.43 -27.77 1.97
CA LEU A 596 -14.10 -27.20 1.79
C LEU A 596 -13.35 -27.84 0.63
N GLY A 597 -13.47 -29.16 0.45
CA GLY A 597 -12.87 -29.87 -0.68
C GLY A 597 -13.45 -29.39 -2.01
N LEU A 598 -14.78 -29.27 -2.11
CA LEU A 598 -15.46 -28.75 -3.30
C LEU A 598 -15.08 -27.29 -3.57
N LEU A 599 -15.07 -26.44 -2.54
CA LEU A 599 -14.66 -25.04 -2.65
C LEU A 599 -13.20 -24.92 -3.12
N THR A 600 -12.31 -25.78 -2.60
CA THR A 600 -10.91 -25.85 -3.02
C THR A 600 -10.80 -26.18 -4.51
N VAL A 601 -11.54 -27.18 -4.99
CA VAL A 601 -11.57 -27.56 -6.41
C VAL A 601 -12.11 -26.40 -7.27
N ILE A 602 -13.21 -25.76 -6.88
CA ILE A 602 -13.80 -24.65 -7.62
C ILE A 602 -12.84 -23.47 -7.71
N LEU A 603 -12.26 -23.05 -6.58
CA LEU A 603 -11.33 -21.92 -6.54
C LEU A 603 -10.07 -22.21 -7.36
N THR A 604 -9.50 -23.40 -7.23
CA THR A 604 -8.29 -23.79 -7.96
C THR A 604 -8.55 -23.95 -9.46
N ALA A 605 -9.67 -24.56 -9.85
CA ALA A 605 -10.09 -24.67 -11.25
C ALA A 605 -10.38 -23.29 -11.86
N GLY A 606 -11.01 -22.38 -11.09
CA GLY A 606 -11.28 -21.01 -11.51
C GLY A 606 -10.02 -20.23 -11.89
N LEU A 607 -8.88 -20.49 -11.22
CA LEU A 607 -7.60 -19.87 -11.57
C LEU A 607 -7.15 -20.20 -13.00
N PHE A 608 -7.51 -21.38 -13.53
CA PHE A 608 -7.21 -21.77 -14.92
C PHE A 608 -8.10 -21.09 -15.95
N THR A 609 -9.14 -20.37 -15.54
CA THR A 609 -10.07 -19.68 -16.46
C THR A 609 -9.84 -18.18 -16.54
N LYS A 610 -9.17 -17.57 -15.54
CA LYS A 610 -8.88 -16.14 -15.57
C LYS A 610 -7.80 -15.83 -16.62
N PRO A 611 -7.98 -14.82 -17.49
CA PRO A 611 -6.90 -14.35 -18.36
C PRO A 611 -5.78 -13.81 -17.49
N SER A 612 -4.52 -13.94 -17.92
CA SER A 612 -3.39 -13.46 -17.12
C SER A 612 -3.21 -11.95 -17.23
N TYR A 613 -3.58 -11.38 -18.37
CA TYR A 613 -3.59 -9.96 -18.68
C TYR A 613 -4.73 -9.69 -19.68
N ASP A 614 -5.33 -8.51 -19.65
CA ASP A 614 -6.36 -8.08 -20.60
C ASP A 614 -6.25 -6.57 -20.87
N GLY A 615 -7.21 -6.00 -21.61
CA GLY A 615 -7.21 -4.56 -21.89
C GLY A 615 -7.41 -3.68 -20.65
N GLU A 616 -8.03 -4.19 -19.58
CA GLU A 616 -8.25 -3.46 -18.34
C GLU A 616 -7.06 -3.58 -17.37
N ALA A 617 -6.33 -4.70 -17.43
CA ALA A 617 -5.12 -4.99 -16.67
C ALA A 617 -4.00 -5.52 -17.59
N PRO A 618 -3.43 -4.66 -18.46
CA PRO A 618 -2.44 -5.09 -19.44
C PRO A 618 -1.10 -5.42 -18.78
N GLN A 619 -0.35 -6.35 -19.38
CA GLN A 619 1.05 -6.56 -19.04
C GLN A 619 1.84 -5.33 -19.52
N ARG A 620 2.46 -4.63 -18.60
CA ARG A 620 3.25 -3.45 -18.92
C ARG A 620 4.70 -3.86 -19.18
N ILE A 621 5.25 -3.42 -20.31
CA ILE A 621 6.58 -3.79 -20.79
C ILE A 621 7.34 -2.51 -21.08
N ARG A 622 8.41 -2.26 -20.33
CA ARG A 622 9.38 -1.21 -20.63
C ARG A 622 10.38 -1.75 -21.65
N ALA A 623 10.61 -1.04 -22.74
CA ALA A 623 11.63 -1.36 -23.73
C ALA A 623 12.67 -0.24 -23.71
N VAL A 624 13.87 -0.51 -23.19
CA VAL A 624 14.96 0.46 -23.10
C VAL A 624 15.88 0.25 -24.29
N GLN A 625 16.09 1.28 -25.10
CA GLN A 625 17.14 1.24 -26.11
C GLN A 625 18.50 1.44 -25.45
N THR A 626 19.47 0.58 -25.72
CA THR A 626 20.84 0.68 -25.20
C THR A 626 21.82 0.42 -26.32
N GLY A 627 22.33 1.47 -26.96
CA GLY A 627 23.24 1.35 -28.11
C GLY A 627 22.61 0.55 -29.26
N ASN A 628 23.14 -0.65 -29.53
CA ASN A 628 22.68 -1.56 -30.59
C ASN A 628 21.77 -2.70 -30.07
N SER A 629 21.15 -2.53 -28.91
CA SER A 629 20.17 -3.49 -28.41
C SER A 629 18.93 -2.80 -27.83
N ILE A 630 17.83 -3.54 -27.81
CA ILE A 630 16.62 -3.16 -27.09
C ILE A 630 16.46 -4.13 -25.94
N VAL A 631 16.45 -3.60 -24.73
CA VAL A 631 16.28 -4.36 -23.50
C VAL A 631 14.83 -4.25 -23.05
N PHE A 632 14.11 -5.37 -23.09
CA PHE A 632 12.76 -5.47 -22.59
C PHE A 632 12.78 -5.82 -21.10
N HIS A 633 12.06 -5.04 -20.31
CA HIS A 633 11.84 -5.23 -18.88
C HIS A 633 10.33 -5.32 -18.61
N SER A 634 9.93 -6.31 -17.82
CA SER A 634 8.54 -6.53 -17.43
C SER A 634 8.49 -7.08 -16.01
N GLU A 635 7.39 -6.86 -15.28
CA GLU A 635 7.16 -7.46 -13.96
C GLU A 635 6.89 -9.00 -14.04
N ASP A 636 6.79 -9.56 -15.25
CA ASP A 636 6.58 -10.98 -15.56
C ASP A 636 7.18 -11.35 -16.95
N ASN A 637 7.06 -12.60 -17.39
CA ASN A 637 7.63 -13.11 -18.65
C ASN A 637 7.18 -12.37 -19.92
N ILE A 638 8.11 -12.15 -20.84
CA ILE A 638 7.86 -11.47 -22.11
C ILE A 638 7.38 -12.48 -23.16
N ARG A 639 6.06 -12.62 -23.35
CA ARG A 639 5.47 -13.61 -24.29
C ARG A 639 4.62 -13.01 -25.41
N GLY A 640 4.73 -13.47 -26.66
CA GLY A 640 3.83 -12.98 -27.72
C GLY A 640 3.99 -11.47 -27.96
N VAL A 641 5.20 -10.95 -27.76
CA VAL A 641 5.57 -9.60 -28.18
C VAL A 641 6.07 -9.72 -29.61
N SER A 642 5.47 -8.98 -30.54
CA SER A 642 6.01 -8.84 -31.88
C SER A 642 6.74 -7.51 -31.96
N VAL A 643 8.01 -7.58 -32.35
CA VAL A 643 8.89 -6.43 -32.55
C VAL A 643 9.08 -6.24 -34.05
N THR A 644 8.92 -5.02 -34.52
CA THR A 644 9.15 -4.66 -35.92
C THR A 644 10.03 -3.42 -36.00
N GLY A 645 11.09 -3.46 -36.81
CA GLY A 645 11.56 -2.24 -37.47
C GLY A 645 13.01 -2.19 -37.94
N GLY A 646 13.29 -1.11 -38.68
CA GLY A 646 14.43 -0.93 -39.58
C GLY A 646 14.01 -1.16 -41.05
N PRO A 647 14.82 -0.73 -42.05
CA PRO A 647 14.46 -0.78 -43.48
C PRO A 647 14.25 -2.19 -44.05
N LEU A 648 14.55 -3.23 -43.27
CA LEU A 648 14.22 -4.64 -43.53
C LEU A 648 13.18 -5.06 -42.50
N ALA A 649 11.91 -4.92 -42.85
CA ALA A 649 10.74 -5.12 -42.00
C ALA A 649 10.48 -6.61 -41.64
N GLU A 650 11.46 -7.31 -41.06
CA GLU A 650 11.21 -8.64 -40.51
C GLU A 650 10.56 -8.51 -39.12
N VAL A 651 9.36 -9.11 -39.00
CA VAL A 651 8.64 -9.21 -37.73
C VAL A 651 9.28 -10.32 -36.92
N GLN A 652 9.87 -9.97 -35.78
CA GLN A 652 10.38 -10.95 -34.83
C GLN A 652 9.42 -11.11 -33.67
N THR A 653 8.88 -12.31 -33.49
CA THR A 653 8.10 -12.64 -32.30
C THR A 653 9.03 -13.07 -31.18
N VAL A 654 8.97 -12.34 -30.07
CA VAL A 654 9.71 -12.58 -28.83
C VAL A 654 8.77 -13.32 -27.87
N ASP A 655 9.11 -14.58 -27.60
CA ASP A 655 8.49 -15.41 -26.56
C ASP A 655 9.56 -15.97 -25.63
N VAL A 656 9.86 -15.19 -24.59
CA VAL A 656 10.97 -15.43 -23.68
C VAL A 656 10.41 -15.63 -22.28
N ARG A 657 10.76 -16.76 -21.68
CA ARG A 657 10.43 -17.09 -20.28
C ARG A 657 11.37 -16.39 -19.31
N ARG A 658 11.49 -15.06 -19.46
CA ARG A 658 12.26 -14.19 -18.58
C ARG A 658 11.56 -12.83 -18.55
N SER A 659 11.66 -12.16 -17.41
CA SER A 659 11.27 -10.76 -17.21
C SER A 659 12.19 -9.77 -17.93
N HIS A 660 13.35 -10.24 -18.37
CA HIS A 660 14.38 -9.48 -19.06
C HIS A 660 14.81 -10.18 -20.35
N PHE A 661 14.76 -9.47 -21.47
CA PHE A 661 15.27 -9.97 -22.74
C PHE A 661 15.96 -8.86 -23.52
N GLU A 662 17.15 -9.15 -24.01
CA GLU A 662 17.90 -8.25 -24.85
C GLU A 662 17.80 -8.70 -26.31
N LEU A 663 17.29 -7.81 -27.16
CA LEU A 663 17.22 -8.01 -28.59
C LEU A 663 18.32 -7.21 -29.28
N ALA A 664 19.31 -7.92 -29.84
CA ALA A 664 20.34 -7.31 -30.68
C ALA A 664 19.69 -6.75 -31.96
N ARG A 665 19.70 -5.43 -32.12
CA ARG A 665 19.14 -4.77 -33.29
C ARG A 665 20.10 -3.74 -33.82
N ARG A 666 20.37 -3.77 -35.13
CA ARG A 666 21.12 -2.69 -35.80
C ARG A 666 20.25 -1.44 -35.89
N LEU A 667 20.14 -0.74 -34.78
CA LEU A 667 19.55 0.59 -34.74
C LEU A 667 20.61 1.59 -35.18
N SER A 668 20.24 2.49 -36.08
CA SER A 668 21.00 3.71 -36.30
C SER A 668 20.82 4.59 -35.06
N ALA A 669 21.57 4.32 -33.99
CA ALA A 669 21.58 5.21 -32.83
C ALA A 669 22.07 6.59 -33.29
N PRO A 670 21.35 7.68 -32.96
CA PRO A 670 21.82 9.02 -33.30
C PRO A 670 23.20 9.26 -32.66
N PRO A 671 24.14 9.94 -33.34
CA PRO A 671 25.46 10.17 -32.80
C PRO A 671 25.36 11.05 -31.56
N VAL A 672 25.71 10.49 -30.40
CA VAL A 672 25.89 11.22 -29.14
C VAL A 672 27.38 11.30 -28.86
N LYS A 673 27.89 12.51 -28.65
CA LYS A 673 29.30 12.75 -28.35
C LYS A 673 29.43 13.44 -27.01
N LEU A 674 30.13 12.78 -26.08
CA LEU A 674 30.53 13.33 -24.79
C LEU A 674 31.99 13.79 -24.86
N ILE A 675 32.24 15.02 -24.44
CA ILE A 675 33.58 15.57 -24.25
C ILE A 675 33.72 15.94 -22.78
N ALA A 676 34.72 15.37 -22.11
CA ALA A 676 35.09 15.73 -20.75
C ALA A 676 36.54 16.23 -20.76
N GLN A 677 36.78 17.37 -20.12
CA GLN A 677 38.10 18.01 -20.04
C GLN A 677 38.38 18.41 -18.60
N ALA A 678 39.60 18.17 -18.13
CA ALA A 678 40.07 18.68 -16.84
C ALA A 678 41.05 19.84 -17.01
N ALA A 679 40.86 20.86 -16.18
CA ALA A 679 41.77 21.98 -16.01
C ALA A 679 42.03 22.16 -14.50
N GLY A 680 43.10 21.52 -14.00
CA GLY A 680 43.34 21.43 -12.55
C GLY A 680 42.25 20.62 -11.86
N SER A 681 41.67 21.16 -10.78
CA SER A 681 40.56 20.56 -10.02
C SER A 681 39.20 20.61 -10.73
N ARG A 682 39.08 21.34 -11.84
CA ARG A 682 37.80 21.57 -12.53
C ARG A 682 37.62 20.62 -13.71
N ILE A 683 36.52 19.88 -13.70
CA ILE A 683 36.06 19.06 -14.84
C ILE A 683 34.91 19.78 -15.54
N SER A 684 35.07 20.06 -16.83
CA SER A 684 34.00 20.52 -17.71
C SER A 684 33.53 19.37 -18.60
N MET A 685 32.21 19.20 -18.68
CA MET A 685 31.54 18.15 -19.45
C MET A 685 30.59 18.82 -20.45
N SER A 686 30.70 18.44 -21.72
CA SER A 686 29.85 18.91 -22.80
C SER A 686 29.36 17.74 -23.62
N LEU A 687 28.06 17.66 -23.86
CA LEU A 687 27.45 16.64 -24.69
C LEU A 687 26.67 17.27 -25.85
N SER A 688 26.91 16.75 -27.05
CA SER A 688 26.18 17.09 -28.27
C SER A 688 25.50 15.85 -28.83
N SER A 689 24.30 16.02 -29.37
CA SER A 689 23.50 14.96 -29.96
C SER A 689 22.76 15.45 -31.21
N GLY A 690 22.69 14.60 -32.24
CA GLY A 690 21.87 14.91 -33.42
C GLY A 690 20.35 14.91 -33.18
N GLU A 691 19.88 14.53 -31.98
CA GLU A 691 18.47 14.41 -31.62
C GLU A 691 18.18 15.10 -30.28
N PRO A 692 16.99 15.69 -30.08
CA PRO A 692 16.65 16.36 -28.82
C PRO A 692 16.65 15.40 -27.62
N ILE A 693 17.27 15.81 -26.52
CA ILE A 693 17.38 15.04 -25.28
C ILE A 693 16.37 15.59 -24.25
N ALA A 694 15.56 14.72 -23.66
CA ALA A 694 14.62 15.08 -22.60
C ALA A 694 15.35 15.35 -21.27
N TRP A 695 16.30 14.49 -20.93
CA TRP A 695 17.09 14.58 -19.71
C TRP A 695 18.47 13.96 -19.89
N ILE A 696 19.44 14.44 -19.11
CA ILE A 696 20.80 13.91 -19.04
C ILE A 696 21.33 14.04 -17.62
N ALA A 697 22.02 13.02 -17.16
CA ALA A 697 22.83 12.98 -15.95
C ALA A 697 24.29 12.82 -16.34
N PHE A 698 25.11 13.81 -16.03
CA PHE A 698 26.57 13.67 -16.07
C PHE A 698 27.04 13.04 -14.76
N GLU A 699 27.70 11.89 -14.84
CA GLU A 699 28.13 11.13 -13.69
C GLU A 699 29.66 11.01 -13.69
N LEU A 700 30.25 11.46 -12.59
CA LEU A 700 31.67 11.36 -12.31
C LEU A 700 31.89 10.32 -11.21
N GLU A 701 32.64 9.27 -11.48
CA GLU A 701 32.91 8.22 -10.49
C GLU A 701 34.42 8.10 -10.22
N GLY A 702 34.80 8.19 -8.94
CA GLY A 702 36.18 8.20 -8.47
C GLY A 702 36.34 7.57 -7.06
N PRO A 703 37.53 7.63 -6.46
CA PRO A 703 37.83 6.92 -5.21
C PRO A 703 37.20 7.56 -3.96
N VAL A 704 37.15 6.78 -2.88
CA VAL A 704 36.76 7.26 -1.54
C VAL A 704 37.66 8.43 -1.12
N GLY A 705 37.06 9.59 -0.84
CA GLY A 705 37.76 10.85 -0.54
C GLY A 705 37.63 11.92 -1.63
N MET A 706 36.99 11.59 -2.76
CA MET A 706 36.56 12.58 -3.76
C MET A 706 35.40 13.43 -3.22
N GLU A 707 35.54 14.76 -3.24
CA GLU A 707 34.53 15.71 -2.75
C GLU A 707 34.28 16.85 -3.75
N VAL A 708 33.06 17.40 -3.78
CA VAL A 708 32.74 18.58 -4.59
C VAL A 708 33.14 19.84 -3.84
N ALA A 709 34.06 20.61 -4.41
CA ALA A 709 34.41 21.94 -3.92
C ALA A 709 33.40 22.99 -4.39
N SER A 710 33.03 22.94 -5.67
CA SER A 710 32.01 23.81 -6.27
C SER A 710 31.36 23.16 -7.50
N SER A 711 30.15 23.57 -7.86
CA SER A 711 29.44 23.08 -9.04
C SER A 711 28.57 24.19 -9.61
N ASP A 712 28.49 24.27 -10.94
CA ASP A 712 27.60 25.21 -11.64
C ASP A 712 26.13 24.74 -11.68
N ARG A 713 25.88 23.49 -11.34
CA ARG A 713 24.57 22.84 -11.29
C ARG A 713 24.33 22.15 -9.95
N GLY A 714 23.07 21.86 -9.64
CA GLY A 714 22.72 20.96 -8.54
C GLY A 714 23.29 19.55 -8.79
N TYR A 715 23.83 18.93 -7.74
CA TYR A 715 24.52 17.65 -7.85
C TYR A 715 24.15 16.69 -6.72
N VAL A 716 24.43 15.41 -7.00
CA VAL A 716 24.06 14.21 -6.26
C VAL A 716 25.34 13.35 -6.08
N VAL A 717 25.99 13.38 -4.91
CA VAL A 717 27.11 12.56 -4.41
C VAL A 717 26.68 11.22 -3.75
N GLU A 718 26.60 10.15 -4.53
CA GLU A 718 26.38 8.80 -3.99
C GLU A 718 27.72 8.21 -3.49
N ARG A 719 27.82 7.92 -2.19
CA ARG A 719 28.98 7.23 -1.60
C ARG A 719 28.70 5.74 -1.51
N THR A 720 29.35 4.94 -2.34
CA THR A 720 29.40 3.49 -2.16
C THR A 720 30.55 3.14 -1.21
N GLY A 721 30.57 1.91 -0.67
CA GLY A 721 31.68 1.48 0.20
C GLY A 721 33.05 1.49 -0.50
N GLU A 722 33.09 1.57 -1.83
CA GLU A 722 34.30 1.43 -2.66
C GLU A 722 34.59 2.64 -3.55
N SER A 723 33.59 3.47 -3.88
CA SER A 723 33.71 4.64 -4.77
C SER A 723 32.78 5.79 -4.38
N VAL A 724 33.08 6.99 -4.87
CA VAL A 724 32.19 8.16 -4.81
C VAL A 724 31.71 8.46 -6.23
N ARG A 725 30.39 8.53 -6.42
CA ARG A 725 29.74 8.94 -7.67
C ARG A 725 29.11 10.30 -7.48
N ILE A 726 29.32 11.22 -8.42
CA ILE A 726 28.78 12.58 -8.40
C ILE A 726 27.98 12.77 -9.68
N SER A 727 26.67 12.92 -9.55
CA SER A 727 25.73 13.03 -10.65
C SER A 727 25.17 14.44 -10.72
N THR A 728 25.25 15.07 -11.89
CA THR A 728 24.64 16.36 -12.19
C THR A 728 23.54 16.16 -13.22
N MET A 729 22.30 16.53 -12.87
CA MET A 729 21.15 16.32 -13.73
C MET A 729 20.72 17.59 -14.47
N LEU A 730 20.47 17.46 -15.77
CA LEU A 730 19.93 18.51 -16.62
C LEU A 730 18.70 17.99 -17.35
N THR A 731 17.64 18.79 -17.36
CA THR A 731 16.39 18.56 -18.08
C THR A 731 16.00 19.85 -18.79
N GLY A 732 15.48 19.76 -20.02
CA GLY A 732 15.07 20.96 -20.80
C GLY A 732 16.19 21.95 -21.17
N ALA A 733 17.47 21.56 -21.07
CA ALA A 733 18.60 22.39 -21.51
C ALA A 733 18.72 22.41 -23.04
N SER A 734 19.12 23.54 -23.61
CA SER A 734 19.42 23.65 -25.04
C SER A 734 20.80 23.08 -25.33
N GLU A 735 20.95 22.36 -26.44
CA GLU A 735 22.23 21.85 -26.90
C GLU A 735 23.23 22.99 -27.24
N PRO A 736 24.54 22.85 -26.93
CA PRO A 736 25.19 21.72 -26.24
C PRO A 736 24.84 21.65 -24.75
N TYR A 737 24.72 20.43 -24.23
CA TYR A 737 24.42 20.19 -22.81
C TYR A 737 25.71 20.30 -22.01
N GLU A 738 25.79 21.28 -21.10
CA GLU A 738 27.04 21.62 -20.41
C GLU A 738 26.89 21.66 -18.89
N SER A 739 27.92 21.14 -18.20
CA SER A 739 28.08 21.14 -16.75
C SER A 739 29.56 21.20 -16.37
N ALA A 740 29.90 21.88 -15.27
CA ALA A 740 31.24 21.97 -14.74
C ALA A 740 31.28 21.79 -13.22
N VAL A 741 32.09 20.84 -12.76
CA VAL A 741 32.25 20.50 -11.35
C VAL A 741 33.70 20.66 -10.94
N GLU A 742 33.94 21.35 -9.83
CA GLU A 742 35.24 21.44 -9.20
C GLU A 742 35.35 20.40 -8.08
N LEU A 743 36.39 19.56 -8.17
CA LEU A 743 36.58 18.41 -7.31
C LEU A 743 37.85 18.53 -6.47
N SER A 744 37.76 18.08 -5.23
CA SER A 744 38.91 17.68 -4.43
C SER A 744 39.07 16.18 -4.56
N VAL A 745 40.18 15.71 -5.15
CA VAL A 745 40.43 14.29 -5.42
C VAL A 745 41.82 13.90 -4.89
N PRO A 746 42.01 12.69 -4.32
CA PRO A 746 43.34 12.18 -4.00
C PRO A 746 44.28 12.20 -5.22
N SER A 747 45.54 12.61 -5.03
CA SER A 747 46.50 12.75 -6.13
C SER A 747 46.73 11.45 -6.91
N GLY A 748 46.65 11.53 -8.25
CA GLY A 748 46.88 10.40 -9.15
C GLY A 748 45.66 9.48 -9.29
N ALA A 749 44.50 9.90 -8.77
CA ALA A 749 43.24 9.20 -8.97
C ALA A 749 42.74 9.34 -10.41
N GLN A 750 42.08 8.30 -10.90
CA GLN A 750 41.30 8.38 -12.12
C GLN A 750 39.84 8.67 -11.80
N VAL A 751 39.28 9.63 -12.52
CA VAL A 751 37.85 9.96 -12.51
C VAL A 751 37.27 9.50 -13.83
N SER A 752 36.31 8.57 -13.75
CA SER A 752 35.54 8.15 -14.91
C SER A 752 34.38 9.12 -15.12
N VAL A 753 34.17 9.54 -16.36
CA VAL A 753 33.08 10.47 -16.72
C VAL A 753 32.17 9.78 -17.72
N ARG A 754 30.90 9.68 -17.38
CA ARG A 754 29.85 9.17 -18.26
C ARG A 754 28.65 10.10 -18.28
N ALA A 755 27.91 10.07 -19.38
CA ALA A 755 26.62 10.71 -19.48
C ALA A 755 25.56 9.64 -19.74
N VAL A 756 24.51 9.71 -18.94
CA VAL A 756 23.31 8.89 -19.08
C VAL A 756 22.16 9.82 -19.38
N GLY A 757 21.42 9.61 -20.46
CA GLY A 757 20.29 10.48 -20.78
C GLY A 757 19.20 9.77 -21.54
N GLY A 758 18.09 10.47 -21.79
CA GLY A 758 16.96 9.95 -22.56
C GLY A 758 16.57 10.92 -23.69
N PHE A 759 16.34 10.42 -24.90
CA PHE A 759 15.85 11.24 -26.02
C PHE A 759 14.39 11.67 -25.81
N LEU A 760 14.04 12.89 -26.25
CA LEU A 760 12.69 13.44 -26.19
C LEU A 760 11.71 12.66 -27.06
N ARG A 761 12.17 12.14 -28.20
CA ARG A 761 11.44 11.21 -29.06
C ARG A 761 12.33 10.02 -29.35
N ASN A 762 11.71 8.88 -29.56
CA ASN A 762 12.44 7.68 -29.97
C ASN A 762 13.08 7.93 -31.35
N PRO A 763 14.42 7.99 -31.46
CA PRO A 763 15.09 8.24 -32.73
C PRO A 763 15.11 7.00 -33.65
N SER A 764 14.67 5.85 -33.13
CA SER A 764 14.71 4.54 -33.78
C SER A 764 13.32 3.89 -33.74
N GLU A 765 12.43 4.30 -34.65
CA GLU A 765 11.03 3.85 -34.67
C GLU A 765 10.96 2.32 -34.64
N THR A 766 10.43 1.81 -33.53
CA THR A 766 10.31 0.39 -33.22
C THR A 766 8.86 0.15 -32.91
N VAL A 767 8.17 -0.57 -33.79
CA VAL A 767 6.78 -0.92 -33.56
C VAL A 767 6.78 -2.16 -32.67
N LEU A 768 6.22 -2.01 -31.47
CA LEU A 768 6.02 -3.09 -30.51
C LEU A 768 4.52 -3.38 -30.42
N THR A 769 4.13 -4.63 -30.67
CA THR A 769 2.73 -5.06 -30.61
C THR A 769 2.55 -6.32 -29.79
N GLY A 770 1.40 -6.47 -29.14
CA GLY A 770 1.00 -7.71 -28.48
C GLY A 770 -0.35 -7.57 -27.77
N GLU A 771 -1.12 -8.65 -27.76
CA GLU A 771 -2.47 -8.67 -27.18
C GLU A 771 -2.41 -8.58 -25.65
N GLY A 772 -3.20 -7.68 -25.06
CA GLY A 772 -3.21 -7.46 -23.59
C GLY A 772 -1.91 -6.86 -23.05
N LYS A 773 -1.11 -6.18 -23.90
CA LYS A 773 0.16 -5.57 -23.52
C LYS A 773 0.16 -4.07 -23.72
N ARG A 774 0.90 -3.38 -22.86
CA ARG A 774 1.19 -1.95 -22.99
C ARG A 774 2.69 -1.74 -23.01
N PHE A 775 3.21 -1.22 -24.11
CA PHE A 775 4.64 -0.95 -24.27
C PHE A 775 4.95 0.50 -23.89
N TYR A 776 6.04 0.67 -23.16
CA TYR A 776 6.65 1.96 -22.91
C TYR A 776 8.08 1.89 -23.43
N GLN A 777 8.39 2.65 -24.48
CA GLN A 777 9.73 2.68 -25.00
C GLN A 777 10.50 3.82 -24.34
N ASP A 778 11.53 3.44 -23.60
CA ASP A 778 12.52 4.34 -23.06
C ASP A 778 13.69 4.45 -24.04
N ASN A 779 14.09 5.69 -24.30
CA ASN A 779 15.10 6.01 -25.30
C ASN A 779 16.37 6.46 -24.60
N GLN A 780 16.83 5.64 -23.67
CA GLN A 780 18.03 5.92 -22.90
C GLN A 780 19.28 5.81 -23.78
N PHE A 781 20.31 6.57 -23.45
CA PHE A 781 21.65 6.38 -23.99
C PHE A 781 22.66 6.46 -22.85
N ILE A 782 23.77 5.75 -23.03
CA ILE A 782 24.93 5.84 -22.16
C ILE A 782 26.12 6.10 -23.07
N VAL A 783 26.87 7.14 -22.77
CA VAL A 783 28.13 7.47 -23.47
C VAL A 783 29.19 7.79 -22.43
N SER A 784 30.39 7.24 -22.61
CA SER A 784 31.52 7.47 -21.71
C SER A 784 32.59 8.29 -22.42
N ALA A 785 33.22 9.19 -21.68
CA ALA A 785 34.45 9.83 -22.10
C ALA A 785 35.64 8.97 -21.69
N GLU A 786 36.83 9.30 -22.20
CA GLU A 786 38.07 8.71 -21.70
C GLU A 786 38.26 9.08 -20.21
N PRO A 787 38.73 8.16 -19.36
CA PRO A 787 39.02 8.46 -17.96
C PRO A 787 40.01 9.61 -17.83
N ILE A 788 39.74 10.52 -16.89
CA ILE A 788 40.57 11.70 -16.64
C ILE A 788 41.46 11.43 -15.43
N GLY A 789 42.76 11.65 -15.58
CA GLY A 789 43.71 11.67 -14.45
C GLY A 789 43.71 13.03 -13.76
N MET A 790 43.61 13.02 -12.42
CA MET A 790 43.54 14.21 -11.55
C MET A 790 44.77 14.34 -10.63
#